data_AF-A0A7V3CCN6-F1
#
_entry.id   AF-A0A7V3CCN6-F1
#
_cell.length_a   1.000
_cell.length_b   1.000
_cell.length_c   1.000
_cell.angle_alpha   90.00
_cell.angle_beta   90.00
_cell.angle_gamma   90.00
#
_symmetry.space_group_name_H-M   'P 1'
#
loop_
_entity.id
_entity.type
_entity.pdbx_description
1 polymer ?
#
loop_
_entity_poly.entity_id
_entity_poly.type
_entity_poly.pdbx_seq_one_letter_code
_entity_poly.pdbx_strand_id
1 'polypeptide(L)'
;MQRARIASFLLNATGVEEGAGRGGPAYLGALQRLAETIAGSPGGLREAFHGLSVSDQAALRRRLGSALDELIALGEEGDPELFYAGLLNLGGRASRDGDSVLGGAIFQGLAEGPAEIRDSMPAALGRRALEEFNAMRGTGSAGRRFEYLARHFAREASDPAMLLGMGVAGTVFSATRLGVLSRLAARPAAWWTRGFGAGMAASAAAFPAEVLAFWGTTRAYGLAVRPETLRWDRASIGHELAGLGITLGCLKLFGAASGRLFDRVHGIDPVTGAAARLPAFTRFSRTAFQQIGTLGGIATGHYAEMRLGLRPQVSGDVFWTDALVTLLQFHVGGRLSHEALGPRHAAMMQEMALRTRSLELPRAATGRNPLPPFGGVLATAVPEGIAAPRPVREGPSREHILEMSIRNPDEKGGPRPAQPTAVRGGSGTSERAPLEAPFKALINALYNEELSPSERYRLSQELHQDLPLAREVYLRMRRTGQIPQDRTSHEAPPDLDAVLHRINLKHFEEVSDRMHDWQARFQFLQRELRERVNQGPKSRRRLMRRLLDSVQLKLLETRRYHHDAESYIGDVKGPSRKSVFSPQRYEKLLHRYNDIHERLGRYIEAKPELAKLLQRYQSVVAGRGAPPKAEPEALEAELRRSPLSAERQDLFRKAMGEGDLLLGQYDGFSVGLWLRDLNAGGNSRRSRRGWRALGEYLEAVEEVRNLLGADAFHEWQMAHEKLMLAESADRTAGPLLQQILSAKTSEDTSGLVGRFIAAVPPVAESLARFRPVLRASAALKWPEMRTQLIRLA
;
A
#
# COMPACT_ATOMS: atom_id res chain seq x y z
N MET A 1 -33.38 13.27 -20.80
CA MET A 1 -31.90 13.11 -20.87
C MET A 1 -31.38 12.09 -19.85
N GLN A 2 -31.63 12.26 -18.55
CA GLN A 2 -31.17 11.34 -17.49
C GLN A 2 -31.62 9.87 -17.70
N ARG A 3 -32.86 9.65 -18.16
CA ARG A 3 -33.39 8.30 -18.45
C ARG A 3 -32.61 7.58 -19.55
N ALA A 4 -32.31 8.28 -20.64
CA ALA A 4 -31.50 7.74 -21.73
C ALA A 4 -30.10 7.34 -21.22
N ARG A 5 -29.53 8.10 -20.28
CA ARG A 5 -28.22 7.78 -19.67
C ARG A 5 -28.27 6.50 -18.83
N ILE A 6 -29.31 6.33 -18.00
CA ILE A 6 -29.49 5.12 -17.18
C ILE A 6 -29.75 3.90 -18.09
N ALA A 7 -30.60 4.03 -19.10
CA ALA A 7 -30.86 2.96 -20.06
C ALA A 7 -29.59 2.52 -20.81
N SER A 8 -28.84 3.47 -21.37
CA SER A 8 -27.57 3.17 -22.06
C SER A 8 -26.52 2.57 -21.12
N PHE A 9 -26.47 3.04 -19.87
CA PHE A 9 -25.60 2.47 -18.85
C PHE A 9 -25.94 0.99 -18.56
N LEU A 10 -27.22 0.67 -18.37
CA LEU A 10 -27.67 -0.69 -18.12
C LEU A 10 -27.41 -1.61 -19.32
N LEU A 11 -27.57 -1.11 -20.55
CA LEU A 11 -27.25 -1.86 -21.77
C LEU A 11 -25.75 -2.14 -21.92
N ASN A 12 -24.90 -1.18 -21.58
CA ASN A 12 -23.45 -1.44 -21.55
C ASN A 12 -23.10 -2.46 -20.46
N ALA A 13 -23.72 -2.35 -19.28
CA ALA A 13 -23.53 -3.32 -18.20
C ALA A 13 -23.97 -4.74 -18.60
N THR A 14 -25.04 -4.88 -19.40
CA THR A 14 -25.45 -6.20 -19.94
C THR A 14 -24.38 -6.82 -20.83
N GLY A 15 -23.74 -6.05 -21.71
CA GLY A 15 -22.69 -6.57 -22.58
C GLY A 15 -21.47 -7.07 -21.78
N VAL A 16 -21.13 -6.38 -20.68
CA VAL A 16 -20.06 -6.79 -19.78
C VAL A 16 -20.41 -8.06 -19.01
N GLU A 17 -21.64 -8.15 -18.47
CA GLU A 17 -22.12 -9.33 -17.75
C GLU A 17 -22.28 -10.56 -18.66
N GLU A 18 -22.68 -10.36 -19.91
CA GLU A 18 -22.78 -11.40 -20.94
C GLU A 18 -21.39 -11.94 -21.30
N GLY A 19 -20.41 -11.04 -21.55
CA GLY A 19 -19.02 -11.43 -21.75
C GLY A 19 -18.41 -12.13 -20.54
N ALA A 20 -18.79 -11.74 -19.33
CA ALA A 20 -18.36 -12.40 -18.09
C ALA A 20 -19.08 -13.74 -17.84
N GLY A 21 -20.21 -14.00 -18.50
CA GLY A 21 -21.06 -15.16 -18.29
C GLY A 21 -21.64 -15.25 -16.87
N ARG A 22 -21.76 -14.13 -16.16
CA ARG A 22 -22.25 -14.08 -14.76
C ARG A 22 -23.73 -13.71 -14.63
N GLY A 23 -24.39 -13.39 -15.75
CA GLY A 23 -25.83 -13.26 -15.84
C GLY A 23 -26.45 -14.52 -16.43
N GLY A 24 -27.28 -15.23 -15.66
CA GLY A 24 -28.20 -16.19 -16.28
C GLY A 24 -29.07 -15.48 -17.34
N PRO A 25 -29.53 -16.17 -18.40
CA PRO A 25 -30.31 -15.54 -19.47
C PRO A 25 -31.54 -14.80 -18.97
N ALA A 26 -32.11 -15.23 -17.83
CA ALA A 26 -33.19 -14.52 -17.14
C ALA A 26 -32.77 -13.13 -16.62
N TYR A 27 -31.57 -12.98 -16.05
CA TYR A 27 -31.07 -11.69 -15.55
C TYR A 27 -30.73 -10.73 -16.68
N LEU A 28 -30.04 -11.21 -17.72
CA LEU A 28 -29.70 -10.38 -18.89
C LEU A 28 -30.97 -9.91 -19.60
N GLY A 29 -31.95 -10.80 -19.78
CA GLY A 29 -33.27 -10.43 -20.31
C GLY A 29 -34.01 -9.43 -19.42
N ALA A 30 -33.94 -9.56 -18.09
CA ALA A 30 -34.55 -8.63 -17.17
C ALA A 30 -33.88 -7.23 -17.21
N LEU A 31 -32.55 -7.17 -17.30
CA LEU A 31 -31.82 -5.91 -17.47
C LEU A 31 -32.13 -5.22 -18.80
N GLN A 32 -32.20 -5.98 -19.89
CA GLN A 32 -32.55 -5.44 -21.20
C GLN A 32 -33.98 -4.86 -21.19
N ARG A 33 -34.95 -5.60 -20.66
CA ARG A 33 -36.33 -5.11 -20.49
C ARG A 33 -36.41 -3.89 -19.58
N LEU A 34 -35.58 -3.83 -18.53
CA LEU A 34 -35.49 -2.64 -17.67
C LEU A 34 -35.02 -1.43 -18.47
N ALA A 35 -33.96 -1.57 -19.27
CA ALA A 35 -33.45 -0.50 -20.11
C ALA A 35 -34.48 -0.01 -21.14
N GLU A 36 -35.18 -0.94 -21.79
CA GLU A 36 -36.28 -0.63 -22.73
C GLU A 36 -37.43 0.12 -22.03
N THR A 37 -37.82 -0.33 -20.83
CA THR A 37 -38.89 0.30 -20.04
C THR A 37 -38.50 1.70 -19.58
N ILE A 38 -37.25 1.93 -19.20
CA ILE A 38 -36.73 3.27 -18.82
C ILE A 38 -36.79 4.24 -20.00
N ALA A 39 -36.51 3.76 -21.21
CA ALA A 39 -36.58 4.58 -22.41
C ALA A 39 -38.02 5.04 -22.70
N GLY A 40 -39.03 4.23 -22.37
CA GLY A 40 -40.45 4.53 -22.60
C GLY A 40 -41.22 5.15 -21.43
N SER A 41 -40.74 5.04 -20.19
CA SER A 41 -41.50 5.41 -18.98
C SER A 41 -41.30 6.89 -18.55
N PRO A 42 -42.39 7.59 -18.15
CA PRO A 42 -42.34 8.92 -17.57
C PRO A 42 -41.81 9.00 -16.12
N GLY A 43 -41.79 7.93 -15.33
CA GLY A 43 -41.46 7.96 -13.90
C GLY A 43 -40.04 7.52 -13.52
N GLY A 44 -39.13 7.43 -14.49
CA GLY A 44 -37.72 7.12 -14.22
C GLY A 44 -37.45 5.65 -13.86
N LEU A 45 -36.31 5.38 -13.22
CA LEU A 45 -35.83 4.02 -12.96
C LEU A 45 -36.73 3.24 -11.99
N ARG A 46 -37.29 3.91 -10.97
CA ARG A 46 -38.19 3.27 -9.98
C ARG A 46 -39.48 2.78 -10.63
N GLU A 47 -40.15 3.64 -11.38
CA GLU A 47 -41.40 3.27 -12.07
C GLU A 47 -41.14 2.19 -13.12
N ALA A 48 -40.05 2.32 -13.90
CA ALA A 48 -39.66 1.31 -14.87
C ALA A 48 -39.39 -0.05 -14.21
N PHE A 49 -38.73 -0.10 -13.06
CA PHE A 49 -38.52 -1.32 -12.30
C PHE A 49 -39.83 -1.95 -11.81
N HIS A 50 -40.76 -1.14 -11.29
CA HIS A 50 -42.07 -1.64 -10.86
C HIS A 50 -42.97 -2.10 -12.02
N GLY A 51 -42.75 -1.56 -13.22
CA GLY A 51 -43.41 -2.00 -14.45
C GLY A 51 -42.92 -3.34 -14.99
N LEU A 52 -41.78 -3.86 -14.51
CA LEU A 52 -41.28 -5.18 -14.90
C LEU A 52 -42.14 -6.31 -14.34
N SER A 53 -42.07 -7.47 -15.00
CA SER A 53 -42.67 -8.70 -14.47
C SER A 53 -42.07 -9.07 -13.10
N VAL A 54 -42.86 -9.73 -12.25
CA VAL A 54 -42.41 -10.18 -10.91
C VAL A 54 -41.16 -11.07 -11.01
N SER A 55 -41.07 -11.90 -12.06
CA SER A 55 -39.89 -12.73 -12.34
C SER A 55 -38.65 -11.91 -12.67
N ASP A 56 -38.79 -10.83 -13.45
CA ASP A 56 -37.67 -9.95 -13.80
C ASP A 56 -37.21 -9.15 -12.58
N GLN A 57 -38.15 -8.62 -11.79
CA GLN A 57 -37.84 -7.95 -10.54
C GLN A 57 -37.09 -8.89 -9.58
N ALA A 58 -37.54 -10.15 -9.48
CA ALA A 58 -36.88 -11.16 -8.66
C ALA A 58 -35.49 -11.53 -9.20
N ALA A 59 -35.31 -11.63 -10.51
CA ALA A 59 -34.01 -11.90 -11.14
C ALA A 59 -33.01 -10.76 -10.87
N LEU A 60 -33.42 -9.51 -11.04
CA LEU A 60 -32.61 -8.33 -10.75
C LEU A 60 -32.26 -8.24 -9.27
N ARG A 61 -33.24 -8.38 -8.36
CA ARG A 61 -33.01 -8.38 -6.90
C ARG A 61 -32.06 -9.48 -6.46
N ARG A 62 -32.20 -10.69 -7.03
CA ARG A 62 -31.32 -11.82 -6.70
C ARG A 62 -29.87 -11.55 -7.11
N ARG A 63 -29.64 -10.93 -8.27
CA ARG A 63 -28.28 -10.69 -8.79
C ARG A 63 -27.61 -9.45 -8.21
N LEU A 64 -28.35 -8.35 -8.07
CA LEU A 64 -27.81 -7.05 -7.65
C LEU A 64 -27.96 -6.80 -6.14
N GLY A 65 -28.88 -7.48 -5.46
CA GLY A 65 -29.11 -7.29 -4.02
C GLY A 65 -29.37 -5.83 -3.67
N SER A 66 -28.70 -5.33 -2.63
CA SER A 66 -28.81 -3.93 -2.18
C SER A 66 -28.29 -2.91 -3.19
N ALA A 67 -27.45 -3.32 -4.16
CA ALA A 67 -27.00 -2.43 -5.21
C ALA A 67 -28.15 -1.98 -6.11
N LEU A 68 -29.21 -2.79 -6.25
CA LEU A 68 -30.39 -2.42 -7.03
C LEU A 68 -31.18 -1.30 -6.35
N ASP A 69 -31.42 -1.39 -5.05
CA ASP A 69 -32.15 -0.36 -4.31
C ASP A 69 -31.39 0.97 -4.34
N GLU A 70 -30.06 0.91 -4.24
CA GLU A 70 -29.21 2.09 -4.38
C GLU A 70 -29.21 2.63 -5.82
N LEU A 71 -29.17 1.78 -6.85
CA LEU A 71 -29.32 2.23 -8.23
C LEU A 71 -30.66 2.93 -8.45
N ILE A 72 -31.76 2.38 -7.91
CA ILE A 72 -33.10 2.97 -7.98
C ILE A 72 -33.10 4.34 -7.29
N ALA A 73 -32.50 4.46 -6.10
CA ALA A 73 -32.38 5.74 -5.39
C ALA A 73 -31.53 6.76 -6.16
N LEU A 74 -30.40 6.33 -6.74
CA LEU A 74 -29.56 7.18 -7.60
C LEU A 74 -30.32 7.62 -8.86
N GLY A 75 -31.18 6.77 -9.40
CA GLY A 75 -32.02 7.12 -10.55
C GLY A 75 -32.99 8.28 -10.31
N GLU A 76 -33.22 8.67 -9.05
CA GLU A 76 -34.05 9.81 -8.65
C GLU A 76 -33.23 11.08 -8.34
N GLU A 77 -31.89 10.97 -8.30
CA GLU A 77 -31.02 12.11 -8.01
C GLU A 77 -31.00 13.09 -9.19
N GLY A 78 -31.52 14.30 -8.99
CA GLY A 78 -31.64 15.30 -10.06
C GLY A 78 -30.33 16.00 -10.39
N ASP A 79 -29.39 16.04 -9.45
CA ASP A 79 -28.08 16.64 -9.66
C ASP A 79 -27.15 15.64 -10.39
N PRO A 80 -26.66 15.98 -11.60
CA PRO A 80 -25.77 15.09 -12.35
C PRO A 80 -24.47 14.77 -11.59
N GLU A 81 -23.92 15.71 -10.81
CA GLU A 81 -22.69 15.47 -10.06
C GLU A 81 -22.91 14.45 -8.94
N LEU A 82 -23.98 14.60 -8.16
CA LEU A 82 -24.35 13.65 -7.11
C LEU A 82 -24.70 12.28 -7.68
N PHE A 83 -25.40 12.24 -8.82
CA PHE A 83 -25.71 11.00 -9.54
C PHE A 83 -24.44 10.23 -9.92
N TYR A 84 -23.49 10.87 -10.61
CA TYR A 84 -22.26 10.22 -11.05
C TYR A 84 -21.32 9.89 -9.89
N ALA A 85 -21.22 10.74 -8.88
CA ALA A 85 -20.47 10.45 -7.66
C ALA A 85 -21.06 9.24 -6.92
N GLY A 86 -22.40 9.16 -6.87
CA GLY A 86 -23.13 8.03 -6.32
C GLY A 86 -22.86 6.72 -7.07
N LEU A 87 -22.91 6.74 -8.40
CA LEU A 87 -22.57 5.58 -9.24
C LEU A 87 -21.10 5.15 -9.03
N LEU A 88 -20.17 6.10 -8.99
CA LEU A 88 -18.76 5.80 -8.74
C LEU A 88 -18.55 5.13 -7.37
N ASN A 89 -19.24 5.63 -6.33
CA ASN A 89 -19.22 5.04 -4.99
C ASN A 89 -19.86 3.65 -4.96
N LEU A 90 -20.93 3.45 -5.71
CA LEU A 90 -21.57 2.14 -5.88
C LEU A 90 -20.61 1.15 -6.54
N GLY A 91 -19.93 1.55 -7.62
CA GLY A 91 -18.89 0.73 -8.26
C GLY A 91 -17.76 0.36 -7.29
N GLY A 92 -17.32 1.33 -6.48
CA GLY A 92 -16.31 1.11 -5.44
C GLY A 92 -16.77 0.20 -4.30
N ARG A 93 -18.04 0.22 -3.92
CA ARG A 93 -18.62 -0.73 -2.95
C ARG A 93 -18.78 -2.12 -3.55
N ALA A 94 -19.42 -2.23 -4.72
CA ALA A 94 -19.59 -3.51 -5.43
C ALA A 94 -18.23 -4.22 -5.63
N SER A 95 -17.22 -3.46 -6.05
CA SER A 95 -15.84 -3.94 -6.13
C SER A 95 -15.33 -4.45 -4.77
N ARG A 96 -15.37 -3.65 -3.69
CA ARG A 96 -14.93 -4.09 -2.34
C ARG A 96 -15.73 -5.28 -1.80
N ASP A 97 -17.00 -5.37 -2.17
CA ASP A 97 -17.90 -6.46 -1.82
C ASP A 97 -17.69 -7.70 -2.70
N GLY A 98 -16.67 -7.68 -3.57
CA GLY A 98 -16.17 -8.83 -4.33
C GLY A 98 -16.93 -9.07 -5.63
N ASP A 99 -17.90 -8.22 -5.94
CA ASP A 99 -18.56 -8.19 -7.23
C ASP A 99 -17.77 -7.28 -8.18
N SER A 100 -16.57 -7.76 -8.54
CA SER A 100 -15.70 -7.08 -9.49
C SER A 100 -16.31 -6.95 -10.89
N VAL A 101 -17.29 -7.79 -11.24
CA VAL A 101 -17.98 -7.67 -12.53
C VAL A 101 -18.94 -6.48 -12.50
N LEU A 102 -19.78 -6.36 -11.47
CA LEU A 102 -20.65 -5.20 -11.33
C LEU A 102 -19.85 -3.90 -11.16
N GLY A 103 -18.83 -3.91 -10.29
CA GLY A 103 -17.96 -2.75 -10.10
C GLY A 103 -17.25 -2.34 -11.40
N GLY A 104 -16.72 -3.32 -12.14
CA GLY A 104 -16.07 -3.10 -13.43
C GLY A 104 -17.04 -2.57 -14.49
N ALA A 105 -18.25 -3.13 -14.57
CA ALA A 105 -19.31 -2.68 -15.47
C ALA A 105 -19.73 -1.23 -15.16
N ILE A 106 -19.83 -0.87 -13.87
CA ILE A 106 -20.14 0.50 -13.46
C ILE A 106 -19.02 1.46 -13.90
N PHE A 107 -17.76 1.16 -13.58
CA PHE A 107 -16.65 2.05 -13.95
C PHE A 107 -16.46 2.13 -15.47
N GLN A 108 -16.64 1.02 -16.19
CA GLN A 108 -16.61 0.99 -17.65
C GLN A 108 -17.72 1.85 -18.24
N GLY A 109 -18.95 1.69 -17.77
CA GLY A 109 -20.10 2.46 -18.24
C GLY A 109 -19.93 3.97 -18.03
N LEU A 110 -19.24 4.37 -16.95
CA LEU A 110 -18.88 5.77 -16.70
C LEU A 110 -17.72 6.24 -17.59
N ALA A 111 -16.67 5.44 -17.77
CA ALA A 111 -15.45 5.84 -18.47
C ALA A 111 -15.56 5.77 -20.01
N GLU A 112 -16.18 4.70 -20.52
CA GLU A 112 -16.30 4.35 -21.94
C GLU A 112 -17.74 4.49 -22.46
N GLY A 113 -18.66 5.01 -21.64
CA GLY A 113 -20.06 5.20 -22.02
C GLY A 113 -20.27 6.14 -23.22
N PRO A 114 -21.51 6.22 -23.72
CA PRO A 114 -21.89 7.15 -24.79
C PRO A 114 -21.45 8.58 -24.51
N ALA A 115 -21.26 9.37 -25.57
CA ALA A 115 -20.83 10.77 -25.46
C ALA A 115 -21.73 11.57 -24.50
N GLU A 116 -23.04 11.30 -24.49
CA GLU A 116 -23.99 11.98 -23.62
C GLU A 116 -23.72 11.75 -22.12
N ILE A 117 -23.17 10.59 -21.74
CA ILE A 117 -22.75 10.30 -20.36
C ILE A 117 -21.45 11.05 -20.06
N ARG A 118 -20.49 11.00 -20.98
CA ARG A 118 -19.16 11.62 -20.78
C ARG A 118 -19.22 13.14 -20.76
N ASP A 119 -20.01 13.75 -21.64
CA ASP A 119 -20.14 15.20 -21.77
C ASP A 119 -20.90 15.85 -20.60
N SER A 120 -21.70 15.06 -19.89
CA SER A 120 -22.47 15.54 -18.74
C SER A 120 -21.87 15.17 -17.39
N MET A 121 -20.84 14.33 -17.38
CA MET A 121 -20.12 13.94 -16.19
C MET A 121 -18.98 14.93 -15.91
N PRO A 122 -18.83 15.42 -14.67
CA PRO A 122 -17.65 16.22 -14.29
C PRO A 122 -16.34 15.49 -14.66
N ALA A 123 -15.42 16.20 -15.33
CA ALA A 123 -14.18 15.61 -15.85
C ALA A 123 -13.32 14.92 -14.77
N ALA A 124 -13.39 15.39 -13.52
CA ALA A 124 -12.72 14.75 -12.39
C ALA A 124 -13.29 13.36 -12.08
N LEU A 125 -14.62 13.19 -12.12
CA LEU A 125 -15.29 11.92 -11.89
C LEU A 125 -15.03 10.94 -13.05
N GLY A 126 -15.03 11.43 -14.29
CA GLY A 126 -14.69 10.62 -15.46
C GLY A 126 -13.26 10.08 -15.44
N ARG A 127 -12.28 10.93 -15.10
CA ARG A 127 -10.88 10.49 -14.90
C ARG A 127 -10.78 9.43 -13.80
N ARG A 128 -11.46 9.63 -12.68
CA ARG A 128 -11.44 8.67 -11.56
C ARG A 128 -12.10 7.34 -11.92
N ALA A 129 -13.23 7.35 -12.63
CA ALA A 129 -13.87 6.15 -13.14
C ALA A 129 -12.93 5.36 -14.09
N LEU A 130 -12.26 6.07 -15.00
CA LEU A 130 -11.29 5.48 -15.91
C LEU A 130 -10.07 4.91 -15.18
N GLU A 131 -9.55 5.61 -14.16
CA GLU A 131 -8.45 5.13 -13.31
C GLU A 131 -8.82 3.84 -12.57
N GLU A 132 -10.00 3.80 -11.94
CA GLU A 132 -10.49 2.61 -11.22
C GLU A 132 -10.77 1.46 -12.19
N PHE A 133 -11.37 1.73 -13.35
CA PHE A 133 -11.59 0.73 -14.39
C PHE A 133 -10.28 0.13 -14.91
N ASN A 134 -9.29 0.99 -15.19
CA ASN A 134 -7.96 0.54 -15.60
C ASN A 134 -7.29 -0.28 -14.50
N ALA A 135 -7.34 0.18 -13.26
CA ALA A 135 -6.81 -0.56 -12.12
C ALA A 135 -7.45 -1.94 -11.98
N MET A 136 -8.75 -2.10 -12.27
CA MET A 136 -9.43 -3.40 -12.29
C MET A 136 -8.95 -4.30 -13.44
N ARG A 137 -8.77 -3.74 -14.64
CA ARG A 137 -8.28 -4.47 -15.82
C ARG A 137 -6.80 -4.83 -15.76
N GLY A 138 -6.05 -4.29 -14.80
CA GLY A 138 -4.59 -4.45 -14.76
C GLY A 138 -3.88 -3.53 -15.76
N THR A 139 -4.51 -2.40 -16.08
CA THR A 139 -3.94 -1.31 -16.89
C THR A 139 -3.81 -0.05 -16.04
N GLY A 140 -3.19 1.00 -16.58
CA GLY A 140 -3.03 2.28 -15.89
C GLY A 140 -1.85 2.31 -14.90
N SER A 141 -1.95 3.19 -13.89
CA SER A 141 -0.86 3.45 -12.96
C SER A 141 -0.69 2.32 -11.94
N ALA A 142 0.56 1.95 -11.66
CA ALA A 142 0.89 0.92 -10.67
C ALA A 142 0.34 1.26 -9.27
N GLY A 143 0.28 2.54 -8.90
CA GLY A 143 -0.28 3.00 -7.62
C GLY A 143 -1.77 2.66 -7.46
N ARG A 144 -2.59 2.96 -8.47
CA ARG A 144 -4.03 2.62 -8.44
C ARG A 144 -4.27 1.13 -8.47
N ARG A 145 -3.49 0.39 -9.27
CA ARG A 145 -3.53 -1.08 -9.28
C ARG A 145 -3.17 -1.66 -7.92
N PHE A 146 -2.12 -1.16 -7.27
CA PHE A 146 -1.75 -1.57 -5.93
C PHE A 146 -2.86 -1.28 -4.92
N GLU A 147 -3.46 -0.09 -4.95
CA GLU A 147 -4.58 0.27 -4.07
C GLU A 147 -5.78 -0.65 -4.27
N TYR A 148 -6.13 -0.97 -5.52
CA TYR A 148 -7.17 -1.94 -5.85
C TYR A 148 -6.84 -3.32 -5.24
N LEU A 149 -5.66 -3.86 -5.53
CA LEU A 149 -5.24 -5.17 -5.03
C LEU A 149 -5.12 -5.21 -3.50
N ALA A 150 -4.65 -4.14 -2.87
CA ALA A 150 -4.54 -4.03 -1.42
C ALA A 150 -5.91 -4.02 -0.73
N ARG A 151 -6.94 -3.42 -1.35
CA ARG A 151 -8.32 -3.47 -0.86
C ARG A 151 -8.87 -4.90 -0.86
N HIS A 152 -8.50 -5.69 -1.86
CA HIS A 152 -8.92 -7.10 -2.00
C HIS A 152 -8.06 -8.08 -1.20
N PHE A 153 -6.82 -7.68 -0.91
CA PHE A 153 -5.81 -8.52 -0.27
C PHE A 153 -6.31 -9.25 0.96
N ALA A 154 -6.93 -8.54 1.91
CA ALA A 154 -7.35 -9.14 3.17
C ALA A 154 -8.40 -10.24 2.94
N ARG A 155 -9.31 -10.03 1.98
CA ARG A 155 -10.36 -10.99 1.64
C ARG A 155 -9.80 -12.18 0.88
N GLU A 156 -8.96 -11.95 -0.12
CA GLU A 156 -8.36 -13.03 -0.92
C GLU A 156 -7.39 -13.87 -0.08
N ALA A 157 -6.58 -13.25 0.78
CA ALA A 157 -5.66 -13.96 1.66
C ALA A 157 -6.38 -14.72 2.79
N SER A 158 -7.61 -14.32 3.14
CA SER A 158 -8.46 -15.03 4.11
C SER A 158 -9.52 -15.90 3.44
N ASP A 159 -9.47 -16.10 2.12
CA ASP A 159 -10.43 -16.94 1.43
C ASP A 159 -10.30 -18.39 1.92
N PRO A 160 -11.30 -18.91 2.65
CA PRO A 160 -11.26 -20.27 3.17
C PRO A 160 -11.08 -21.31 2.06
N ALA A 161 -11.57 -21.06 0.84
CA ALA A 161 -11.39 -21.95 -0.30
C ALA A 161 -9.89 -22.14 -0.61
N MET A 162 -9.16 -21.02 -0.69
CA MET A 162 -7.73 -21.01 -0.98
C MET A 162 -6.92 -21.59 0.17
N LEU A 163 -7.26 -21.26 1.42
CA LEU A 163 -6.58 -21.79 2.60
C LEU A 163 -6.72 -23.31 2.72
N LEU A 164 -7.93 -23.84 2.49
CA LEU A 164 -8.20 -25.28 2.43
C LEU A 164 -7.50 -25.93 1.23
N GLY A 165 -7.59 -25.31 0.05
CA GLY A 165 -6.93 -25.76 -1.16
C GLY A 165 -5.42 -25.94 -0.98
N MET A 166 -4.75 -24.94 -0.41
CA MET A 166 -3.32 -25.01 -0.08
C MET A 166 -2.99 -26.15 0.89
N GLY A 167 -3.79 -26.30 1.95
CA GLY A 167 -3.60 -27.32 2.96
C GLY A 167 -3.72 -28.75 2.43
N VAL A 168 -4.80 -29.01 1.69
CA VAL A 168 -5.08 -30.30 1.07
C VAL A 168 -4.04 -30.61 0.00
N ALA A 169 -3.75 -29.66 -0.89
CA ALA A 169 -2.76 -29.83 -1.95
C ALA A 169 -1.36 -30.15 -1.39
N GLY A 170 -0.91 -29.41 -0.36
CA GLY A 170 0.38 -29.66 0.29
C GLY A 170 0.48 -31.04 0.94
N THR A 171 -0.63 -31.52 1.51
CA THR A 171 -0.73 -32.87 2.10
C THR A 171 -0.65 -33.94 1.02
N VAL A 172 -1.44 -33.81 -0.04
CA VAL A 172 -1.45 -34.74 -1.19
C VAL A 172 -0.08 -34.79 -1.86
N PHE A 173 0.56 -33.62 -2.06
CA PHE A 173 1.92 -33.55 -2.60
C PHE A 173 2.91 -34.32 -1.74
N SER A 174 2.91 -34.06 -0.43
CA SER A 174 3.88 -34.66 0.50
C SER A 174 3.68 -36.17 0.63
N ALA A 175 2.43 -36.64 0.72
CA ALA A 175 2.10 -38.05 0.77
C ALA A 175 2.48 -38.78 -0.52
N THR A 176 2.13 -38.20 -1.69
CA THR A 176 2.46 -38.78 -2.99
C THR A 176 3.97 -38.84 -3.21
N ARG A 177 4.68 -37.74 -2.90
CA ARG A 177 6.14 -37.69 -2.99
C ARG A 177 6.79 -38.73 -2.09
N LEU A 178 6.34 -38.84 -0.83
CA LEU A 178 6.84 -39.85 0.11
C LEU A 178 6.59 -41.28 -0.39
N GLY A 179 5.41 -41.55 -0.93
CA GLY A 179 5.07 -42.86 -1.50
C GLY A 179 5.95 -43.21 -2.71
N VAL A 180 6.19 -42.24 -3.61
CA VAL A 180 7.07 -42.44 -4.77
C VAL A 180 8.52 -42.63 -4.33
N LEU A 181 9.03 -41.83 -3.40
CA LEU A 181 10.38 -42.00 -2.84
C LEU A 181 10.55 -43.35 -2.16
N SER A 182 9.54 -43.81 -1.42
CA SER A 182 9.57 -45.13 -0.76
C SER A 182 9.68 -46.26 -1.80
N ARG A 183 8.96 -46.15 -2.92
CA ARG A 183 9.06 -47.10 -4.04
C ARG A 183 10.41 -47.01 -4.76
N LEU A 184 10.94 -45.80 -4.98
CA LEU A 184 12.25 -45.60 -5.62
C LEU A 184 13.39 -46.11 -4.75
N ALA A 185 13.31 -45.93 -3.43
CA ALA A 185 14.28 -46.42 -2.47
C ALA A 185 14.36 -47.96 -2.42
N ALA A 186 13.27 -48.65 -2.79
CA ALA A 186 13.24 -50.11 -2.92
C ALA A 186 13.82 -50.63 -4.26
N ARG A 187 14.06 -49.74 -5.25
CA ARG A 187 14.63 -50.12 -6.55
C ARG A 187 16.16 -50.11 -6.52
N PRO A 188 16.82 -50.86 -7.43
CA PRO A 188 18.28 -50.85 -7.56
C PRO A 188 18.84 -49.44 -7.76
N ALA A 189 20.05 -49.24 -7.27
CA ALA A 189 20.72 -47.94 -7.21
C ALA A 189 21.02 -47.42 -8.62
N ALA A 190 20.42 -46.31 -8.98
CA ALA A 190 20.70 -45.54 -10.17
C ALA A 190 20.52 -44.05 -9.84
N TRP A 191 21.07 -43.18 -10.68
CA TRP A 191 21.08 -41.73 -10.43
C TRP A 191 19.66 -41.13 -10.29
N TRP A 192 18.66 -41.72 -10.95
CA TRP A 192 17.24 -41.36 -10.86
C TRP A 192 16.46 -42.03 -9.71
N THR A 193 17.03 -43.05 -9.06
CA THR A 193 16.39 -43.78 -7.94
C THR A 193 17.01 -43.43 -6.59
N ARG A 194 18.12 -42.68 -6.58
CA ARG A 194 18.76 -42.18 -5.34
C ARG A 194 19.12 -40.69 -5.40
N GLY A 195 19.22 -40.10 -4.22
CA GLY A 195 19.67 -38.72 -4.04
C GLY A 195 18.84 -37.72 -4.82
N PHE A 196 19.53 -36.82 -5.52
CA PHE A 196 18.93 -35.72 -6.25
C PHE A 196 17.92 -36.16 -7.32
N GLY A 197 18.25 -37.18 -8.12
CA GLY A 197 17.37 -37.64 -9.20
C GLY A 197 16.08 -38.27 -8.68
N ALA A 198 16.15 -39.00 -7.56
CA ALA A 198 14.95 -39.53 -6.90
C ALA A 198 14.03 -38.42 -6.38
N GLY A 199 14.60 -37.40 -5.75
CA GLY A 199 13.86 -36.23 -5.27
C GLY A 199 13.14 -35.49 -6.41
N MET A 200 13.82 -35.32 -7.55
CA MET A 200 13.22 -34.72 -8.75
C MET A 200 12.11 -35.60 -9.35
N ALA A 201 12.35 -36.89 -9.54
CA ALA A 201 11.36 -37.81 -10.08
C ALA A 201 10.11 -37.91 -9.19
N ALA A 202 10.30 -37.98 -7.87
CA ALA A 202 9.20 -38.01 -6.92
C ALA A 202 8.41 -36.68 -6.88
N SER A 203 9.10 -35.55 -6.97
CA SER A 203 8.45 -34.24 -7.04
C SER A 203 7.66 -34.07 -8.34
N ALA A 204 8.22 -34.51 -9.47
CA ALA A 204 7.53 -34.50 -10.76
C ALA A 204 6.28 -35.39 -10.77
N ALA A 205 6.35 -36.57 -10.14
CA ALA A 205 5.21 -37.47 -10.02
C ALA A 205 4.13 -36.95 -9.04
N ALA A 206 4.53 -36.27 -7.97
CA ALA A 206 3.59 -35.71 -6.99
C ALA A 206 2.90 -34.43 -7.47
N PHE A 207 3.51 -33.72 -8.43
CA PHE A 207 3.04 -32.42 -8.89
C PHE A 207 1.63 -32.42 -9.51
N PRO A 208 1.26 -33.34 -10.45
CA PRO A 208 -0.09 -33.39 -10.98
C PRO A 208 -1.15 -33.66 -9.90
N ALA A 209 -0.83 -34.51 -8.91
CA ALA A 209 -1.73 -34.82 -7.81
C ALA A 209 -2.02 -33.58 -6.94
N GLU A 210 -1.02 -32.74 -6.71
CA GLU A 210 -1.16 -31.47 -6.00
C GLU A 210 -2.03 -30.46 -6.77
N VAL A 211 -1.77 -30.29 -8.08
CA VAL A 211 -2.56 -29.41 -8.96
C VAL A 211 -4.03 -29.79 -8.93
N LEU A 212 -4.33 -31.09 -9.08
CA LEU A 212 -5.70 -31.60 -9.06
C LEU A 212 -6.34 -31.47 -7.67
N ALA A 213 -5.58 -31.74 -6.61
CA ALA A 213 -6.08 -31.58 -5.24
C ALA A 213 -6.40 -30.12 -4.92
N PHE A 214 -5.55 -29.18 -5.33
CA PHE A 214 -5.79 -27.75 -5.14
C PHE A 214 -7.03 -27.30 -5.90
N TRP A 215 -7.07 -27.56 -7.21
CA TRP A 215 -8.19 -27.20 -8.08
C TRP A 215 -9.51 -27.83 -7.61
N GLY A 216 -9.49 -29.13 -7.30
CA GLY A 216 -10.68 -29.85 -6.86
C GLY A 216 -11.21 -29.33 -5.53
N THR A 217 -10.32 -29.00 -4.59
CA THR A 217 -10.72 -28.49 -3.27
C THR A 217 -11.30 -27.08 -3.36
N THR A 218 -10.66 -26.17 -4.11
CA THR A 218 -11.18 -24.80 -4.28
C THR A 218 -12.51 -24.80 -5.02
N ARG A 219 -12.66 -25.64 -6.06
CA ARG A 219 -13.92 -25.86 -6.78
C ARG A 219 -15.01 -26.45 -5.89
N ALA A 220 -14.71 -27.49 -5.11
CA ALA A 220 -15.68 -28.12 -4.21
C ALA A 220 -16.17 -27.15 -3.13
N TYR A 221 -15.27 -26.33 -2.57
CA TYR A 221 -15.64 -25.27 -1.63
C TYR A 221 -16.51 -24.20 -2.31
N GLY A 222 -16.12 -23.76 -3.51
CA GLY A 222 -16.91 -22.81 -4.29
C GLY A 222 -18.32 -23.32 -4.59
N LEU A 223 -18.48 -24.62 -4.88
CA LEU A 223 -19.79 -25.24 -5.09
C LEU A 223 -20.65 -25.19 -3.83
N ALA A 224 -20.03 -25.41 -2.66
CA ALA A 224 -20.74 -25.43 -1.39
C ALA A 224 -21.20 -24.02 -0.95
N VAL A 225 -20.43 -22.97 -1.27
CA VAL A 225 -20.68 -21.62 -0.76
C VAL A 225 -21.30 -20.69 -1.81
N ARG A 226 -20.92 -20.81 -3.09
CA ARG A 226 -21.34 -19.92 -4.19
C ARG A 226 -21.54 -20.71 -5.50
N PRO A 227 -22.48 -21.65 -5.55
CA PRO A 227 -22.69 -22.53 -6.71
C PRO A 227 -22.92 -21.74 -8.01
N GLU A 228 -23.55 -20.56 -7.92
CA GLU A 228 -23.86 -19.68 -9.05
C GLU A 228 -22.64 -19.06 -9.75
N THR A 229 -21.50 -18.97 -9.07
CA THR A 229 -20.30 -18.33 -9.63
C THR A 229 -19.40 -19.29 -10.43
N LEU A 230 -19.63 -20.60 -10.31
CA LEU A 230 -18.77 -21.61 -10.89
C LEU A 230 -19.20 -22.02 -12.29
N ARG A 231 -18.28 -21.88 -13.24
CA ARG A 231 -18.48 -22.30 -14.63
C ARG A 231 -17.96 -23.72 -14.85
N TRP A 232 -18.81 -24.62 -15.31
CA TRP A 232 -18.46 -26.03 -15.58
C TRP A 232 -18.08 -26.30 -17.03
N ASP A 233 -17.76 -25.26 -17.80
CA ASP A 233 -17.37 -25.43 -19.19
C ASP A 233 -15.95 -26.02 -19.30
N ARG A 234 -15.75 -26.95 -20.25
CA ARG A 234 -14.48 -27.66 -20.44
C ARG A 234 -13.32 -26.71 -20.69
N ALA A 235 -13.57 -25.60 -21.39
CA ALA A 235 -12.56 -24.60 -21.70
C ALA A 235 -12.06 -23.88 -20.43
N SER A 236 -12.97 -23.44 -19.57
CA SER A 236 -12.68 -22.83 -18.26
C SER A 236 -11.91 -23.78 -17.35
N ILE A 237 -12.33 -25.06 -17.26
CA ILE A 237 -11.63 -26.05 -16.45
C ILE A 237 -10.20 -26.27 -16.97
N GLY A 238 -10.03 -26.42 -18.29
CA GLY A 238 -8.71 -26.57 -18.91
C GLY A 238 -7.82 -25.34 -18.68
N HIS A 239 -8.39 -24.14 -18.80
CA HIS A 239 -7.69 -22.88 -18.60
C HIS A 239 -7.25 -22.68 -17.14
N GLU A 240 -8.13 -22.97 -16.18
CA GLU A 240 -7.83 -22.93 -14.75
C GLU A 240 -6.73 -23.92 -14.37
N LEU A 241 -6.83 -25.17 -14.82
CA LEU A 241 -5.83 -26.21 -14.53
C LEU A 241 -4.47 -25.88 -15.18
N ALA A 242 -4.48 -25.37 -16.41
CA ALA A 242 -3.26 -24.97 -17.11
C ALA A 242 -2.57 -23.80 -16.40
N GLY A 243 -3.31 -22.73 -16.08
CA GLY A 243 -2.77 -21.57 -15.34
C GLY A 243 -2.22 -21.98 -13.98
N LEU A 244 -3.01 -22.75 -13.21
CA LEU A 244 -2.59 -23.25 -11.91
C LEU A 244 -1.35 -24.14 -11.99
N GLY A 245 -1.30 -25.04 -12.97
CA GLY A 245 -0.14 -25.90 -13.21
C GLY A 245 1.10 -25.10 -13.58
N ILE A 246 0.99 -24.09 -14.43
CA ILE A 246 2.12 -23.24 -14.79
C ILE A 246 2.63 -22.47 -13.56
N THR A 247 1.73 -21.80 -12.84
CA THR A 247 2.10 -20.98 -11.68
C THR A 247 2.71 -21.81 -10.55
N LEU A 248 2.09 -22.94 -10.17
CA LEU A 248 2.67 -23.85 -9.16
C LEU A 248 3.98 -24.49 -9.62
N GLY A 249 4.07 -24.84 -10.92
CA GLY A 249 5.29 -25.38 -11.51
C GLY A 249 6.45 -24.40 -11.43
N CYS A 250 6.24 -23.14 -11.85
CA CYS A 250 7.23 -22.08 -11.74
C CYS A 250 7.62 -21.80 -10.29
N LEU A 251 6.66 -21.73 -9.36
CA LEU A 251 6.92 -21.57 -7.93
C LEU A 251 7.86 -22.65 -7.38
N LYS A 252 7.63 -23.93 -7.73
CA LYS A 252 8.48 -25.04 -7.28
C LYS A 252 9.85 -25.03 -7.92
N LEU A 253 9.93 -24.75 -9.22
CA LEU A 253 11.20 -24.68 -9.94
C LEU A 253 12.10 -23.58 -9.37
N PHE A 254 11.56 -22.37 -9.17
CA PHE A 254 12.33 -21.27 -8.60
C PHE A 254 12.57 -21.43 -7.10
N GLY A 255 11.65 -22.04 -6.35
CA GLY A 255 11.89 -22.45 -4.97
C GLY A 255 13.06 -23.42 -4.84
N ALA A 256 13.11 -24.45 -5.70
CA ALA A 256 14.22 -25.40 -5.74
C ALA A 256 15.54 -24.74 -6.19
N ALA A 257 15.48 -23.89 -7.22
CA ALA A 257 16.66 -23.18 -7.73
C ALA A 257 17.24 -22.21 -6.70
N SER A 258 16.40 -21.42 -6.02
CA SER A 258 16.81 -20.49 -4.97
C SER A 258 17.39 -21.20 -3.75
N GLY A 259 16.83 -22.35 -3.36
CA GLY A 259 17.39 -23.21 -2.31
C GLY A 259 18.80 -23.70 -2.65
N ARG A 260 19.01 -24.21 -3.87
CA ARG A 260 20.34 -24.66 -4.32
C ARG A 260 21.34 -23.52 -4.42
N LEU A 261 20.89 -22.36 -4.89
CA LEU A 261 21.74 -21.17 -4.95
C LEU A 261 22.16 -20.73 -3.55
N PHE A 262 21.23 -20.73 -2.60
CA PHE A 262 21.50 -20.46 -1.19
C PHE A 262 22.52 -21.45 -0.61
N ASP A 263 22.32 -22.75 -0.79
CA ASP A 263 23.23 -23.80 -0.31
C ASP A 263 24.64 -23.63 -0.91
N ARG A 264 24.73 -23.30 -2.21
CA ARG A 264 26.00 -23.06 -2.90
C ARG A 264 26.71 -21.79 -2.42
N VAL A 265 25.97 -20.70 -2.23
CA VAL A 265 26.53 -19.41 -1.78
C VAL A 265 27.06 -19.51 -0.36
N HIS A 266 26.33 -20.21 0.53
CA HIS A 266 26.71 -20.37 1.93
C HIS A 266 27.59 -21.59 2.21
N GLY A 267 27.83 -22.44 1.22
CA GLY A 267 28.60 -23.68 1.39
C GLY A 267 27.98 -24.56 2.47
N ILE A 268 26.66 -24.76 2.41
CA ILE A 268 25.97 -25.60 3.39
C ILE A 268 26.36 -27.04 3.14
N ASP A 269 26.95 -27.67 4.15
CA ASP A 269 27.25 -29.09 4.12
C ASP A 269 25.91 -29.87 4.10
N PRO A 270 25.66 -30.73 3.10
CA PRO A 270 24.41 -31.47 2.97
C PRO A 270 24.16 -32.46 4.12
N VAL A 271 25.23 -32.91 4.79
CA VAL A 271 25.17 -33.88 5.89
C VAL A 271 24.90 -33.18 7.21
N THR A 272 25.72 -32.18 7.56
CA THR A 272 25.61 -31.49 8.85
C THR A 272 24.59 -30.35 8.84
N GLY A 273 24.25 -29.82 7.66
CA GLY A 273 23.44 -28.62 7.50
C GLY A 273 24.13 -27.34 7.99
N ALA A 274 25.41 -27.43 8.37
CA ALA A 274 26.18 -26.28 8.84
C ALA A 274 26.64 -25.44 7.65
N ALA A 275 26.49 -24.12 7.76
CA ALA A 275 27.00 -23.20 6.76
C ALA A 275 28.51 -23.02 6.94
N ALA A 276 29.30 -23.39 5.94
CA ALA A 276 30.75 -23.14 5.95
C ALA A 276 31.08 -21.65 5.84
N ARG A 277 30.15 -20.83 5.31
CA ARG A 277 30.36 -19.40 5.06
C ARG A 277 29.29 -18.53 5.72
N LEU A 278 29.75 -17.54 6.49
CA LEU A 278 28.93 -16.48 7.09
C LEU A 278 27.73 -17.00 7.91
N PRO A 279 27.95 -17.80 8.98
CA PRO A 279 26.89 -18.40 9.78
C PRO A 279 25.88 -17.38 10.32
N ALA A 280 26.35 -16.19 10.73
CA ALA A 280 25.50 -15.11 11.22
C ALA A 280 24.52 -14.55 10.17
N PHE A 281 24.89 -14.57 8.88
CA PHE A 281 24.07 -14.02 7.81
C PHE A 281 23.08 -15.03 7.22
N THR A 282 23.34 -16.33 7.39
CA THR A 282 22.56 -17.42 6.78
C THR A 282 21.06 -17.37 7.07
N ARG A 283 20.66 -16.97 8.28
CA ARG A 283 19.23 -16.88 8.65
C ARG A 283 18.50 -15.79 7.84
N PHE A 284 19.14 -14.63 7.71
CA PHE A 284 18.59 -13.50 6.96
C PHE A 284 18.59 -13.81 5.46
N SER A 285 19.71 -14.27 4.93
CA SER A 285 19.81 -14.60 3.50
C SER A 285 18.88 -15.73 3.12
N ARG A 286 18.66 -16.76 3.95
CA ARG A 286 17.70 -17.84 3.64
C ARG A 286 16.31 -17.29 3.34
N THR A 287 15.84 -16.37 4.18
CA THR A 287 14.53 -15.72 4.01
C THR A 287 14.51 -14.90 2.73
N ALA A 288 15.57 -14.12 2.46
CA ALA A 288 15.68 -13.31 1.25
C ALA A 288 15.71 -14.16 -0.03
N PHE A 289 16.54 -15.21 -0.09
CA PHE A 289 16.61 -16.13 -1.22
C PHE A 289 15.28 -16.84 -1.46
N GLN A 290 14.60 -17.27 -0.39
CA GLN A 290 13.28 -17.88 -0.50
C GLN A 290 12.23 -16.89 -1.04
N GLN A 291 12.21 -15.65 -0.56
CA GLN A 291 11.29 -14.62 -1.05
C GLN A 291 11.58 -14.24 -2.50
N ILE A 292 12.86 -14.09 -2.88
CA ILE A 292 13.28 -13.83 -4.27
C ILE A 292 12.92 -15.00 -5.18
N GLY A 293 13.13 -16.24 -4.73
CA GLY A 293 12.73 -17.44 -5.47
C GLY A 293 11.21 -17.52 -5.67
N THR A 294 10.45 -17.22 -4.62
CA THR A 294 8.98 -17.21 -4.69
C THR A 294 8.50 -16.11 -5.64
N LEU A 295 9.03 -14.88 -5.52
CA LEU A 295 8.70 -13.77 -6.42
C LEU A 295 9.07 -14.08 -7.87
N GLY A 296 10.25 -14.65 -8.11
CA GLY A 296 10.70 -15.07 -9.43
C GLY A 296 9.82 -16.17 -10.01
N GLY A 297 9.36 -17.11 -9.18
CA GLY A 297 8.41 -18.14 -9.58
C GLY A 297 7.06 -17.56 -9.99
N ILE A 298 6.50 -16.63 -9.20
CA ILE A 298 5.24 -15.93 -9.50
C ILE A 298 5.36 -15.13 -10.80
N ALA A 299 6.40 -14.29 -10.90
CA ALA A 299 6.64 -13.47 -12.08
C ALA A 299 6.79 -14.33 -13.34
N THR A 300 7.59 -15.40 -13.28
CA THR A 300 7.76 -16.31 -14.42
C THR A 300 6.46 -17.04 -14.77
N GLY A 301 5.67 -17.45 -13.77
CA GLY A 301 4.35 -18.05 -13.97
C GLY A 301 3.41 -17.10 -14.70
N HIS A 302 3.25 -15.87 -14.20
CA HIS A 302 2.45 -14.82 -14.84
C HIS A 302 2.93 -14.55 -16.28
N TYR A 303 4.24 -14.50 -16.51
CA TYR A 303 4.81 -14.29 -17.83
C TYR A 303 4.45 -15.44 -18.79
N ALA A 304 4.58 -16.69 -18.34
CA ALA A 304 4.22 -17.86 -19.13
C ALA A 304 2.71 -17.91 -19.42
N GLU A 305 1.86 -17.59 -18.44
CA GLU A 305 0.41 -17.48 -18.63
C GLU A 305 0.05 -16.43 -19.68
N MET A 306 0.64 -15.23 -19.61
CA MET A 306 0.42 -14.18 -20.61
C MET A 306 0.86 -14.61 -22.02
N ARG A 307 2.00 -15.32 -22.13
CA ARG A 307 2.51 -15.82 -23.42
C ARG A 307 1.64 -16.91 -24.02
N LEU A 308 0.99 -17.72 -23.19
CA LEU A 308 0.09 -18.79 -23.62
C LEU A 308 -1.36 -18.32 -23.82
N GLY A 309 -1.64 -17.02 -23.63
CA GLY A 309 -3.00 -16.48 -23.68
C GLY A 309 -3.89 -16.97 -22.54
N LEU A 310 -3.29 -17.52 -21.47
CA LEU A 310 -3.98 -17.92 -20.24
C LEU A 310 -4.24 -16.74 -19.30
N ARG A 311 -3.58 -15.61 -19.54
CA ARG A 311 -3.78 -14.37 -18.79
C ARG A 311 -3.74 -13.18 -19.76
N PRO A 312 -4.55 -12.13 -19.53
CA PRO A 312 -4.44 -10.89 -20.29
C PRO A 312 -3.02 -10.30 -20.18
N GLN A 313 -2.52 -9.73 -21.28
CA GLN A 313 -1.24 -9.02 -21.25
C GLN A 313 -1.38 -7.74 -20.43
N VAL A 314 -0.47 -7.55 -19.46
CA VAL A 314 -0.41 -6.36 -18.60
C VAL A 314 0.88 -5.58 -18.86
N SER A 315 0.88 -4.28 -18.52
CA SER A 315 2.09 -3.46 -18.60
C SER A 315 3.16 -3.93 -17.61
N GLY A 316 4.44 -3.59 -17.87
CA GLY A 316 5.56 -4.02 -17.03
C GLY A 316 5.45 -3.59 -15.56
N ASP A 317 4.96 -2.39 -15.29
CA ASP A 317 4.81 -1.90 -13.91
C ASP A 317 3.68 -2.59 -13.16
N VAL A 318 2.55 -2.85 -13.86
CA VAL A 318 1.43 -3.61 -13.29
C VAL A 318 1.83 -5.06 -13.07
N PHE A 319 2.62 -5.65 -13.98
CA PHE A 319 3.13 -7.00 -13.85
C PHE A 319 3.89 -7.23 -12.52
N TRP A 320 4.81 -6.33 -12.18
CA TRP A 320 5.56 -6.42 -10.92
C TRP A 320 4.68 -6.18 -9.70
N THR A 321 3.73 -5.25 -9.81
CA THR A 321 2.77 -4.97 -8.74
C THR A 321 1.91 -6.19 -8.44
N ASP A 322 1.34 -6.82 -9.47
CA ASP A 322 0.57 -8.06 -9.36
C ASP A 322 1.41 -9.18 -8.74
N ALA A 323 2.67 -9.35 -9.17
CA ALA A 323 3.56 -10.37 -8.62
C ALA A 323 3.90 -10.15 -7.14
N LEU A 324 4.13 -8.90 -6.71
CA LEU A 324 4.39 -8.54 -5.31
C LEU A 324 3.16 -8.74 -4.43
N VAL A 325 1.97 -8.37 -4.89
CA VAL A 325 0.75 -8.63 -4.12
C VAL A 325 0.48 -10.12 -4.02
N THR A 326 0.66 -10.87 -5.11
CA THR A 326 0.54 -12.32 -5.10
C THR A 326 1.54 -12.95 -4.11
N LEU A 327 2.80 -12.47 -4.06
CA LEU A 327 3.79 -12.91 -3.07
C LEU A 327 3.30 -12.67 -1.63
N LEU A 328 2.74 -11.49 -1.37
CA LEU A 328 2.18 -11.15 -0.07
C LEU A 328 1.02 -12.08 0.29
N GLN A 329 0.16 -12.42 -0.70
CA GLN A 329 -0.99 -13.30 -0.51
C GLN A 329 -0.54 -14.72 -0.17
N PHE A 330 0.46 -15.24 -0.88
CA PHE A 330 1.05 -16.54 -0.57
C PHE A 330 1.66 -16.58 0.85
N HIS A 331 2.33 -15.50 1.29
CA HIS A 331 2.91 -15.46 2.63
C HIS A 331 1.85 -15.40 3.73
N VAL A 332 0.83 -14.56 3.58
CA VAL A 332 -0.24 -14.43 4.57
C VAL A 332 -1.15 -15.65 4.55
N GLY A 333 -1.59 -16.08 3.37
CA GLY A 333 -2.40 -17.28 3.19
C GLY A 333 -1.70 -18.55 3.68
N GLY A 334 -0.40 -18.70 3.42
CA GLY A 334 0.37 -19.84 3.93
C GLY A 334 0.42 -19.89 5.46
N ARG A 335 0.60 -18.75 6.14
CA ARG A 335 0.55 -18.68 7.61
C ARG A 335 -0.85 -18.97 8.15
N LEU A 336 -1.86 -18.33 7.57
CA LEU A 336 -3.26 -18.53 7.97
C LEU A 336 -3.69 -19.99 7.74
N SER A 337 -3.25 -20.64 6.67
CA SER A 337 -3.54 -22.05 6.40
C SER A 337 -2.93 -22.96 7.47
N HIS A 338 -1.69 -22.71 7.87
CA HIS A 338 -1.04 -23.45 8.96
C HIS A 338 -1.76 -23.26 10.30
N GLU A 339 -2.21 -22.04 10.61
CA GLU A 339 -2.97 -21.76 11.83
C GLU A 339 -4.37 -22.38 11.77
N ALA A 340 -5.05 -22.31 10.63
CA ALA A 340 -6.41 -22.82 10.44
C ALA A 340 -6.51 -24.35 10.50
N LEU A 341 -5.54 -25.07 9.95
CA LEU A 341 -5.50 -26.54 9.99
C LEU A 341 -4.99 -27.09 11.35
N GLY A 342 -4.42 -26.21 12.17
CA GLY A 342 -4.00 -26.49 13.53
C GLY A 342 -2.68 -27.26 13.67
N PRO A 343 -2.21 -27.45 14.93
CA PRO A 343 -0.90 -28.02 15.21
C PRO A 343 -0.71 -29.47 14.73
N ARG A 344 -1.79 -30.26 14.68
CA ARG A 344 -1.73 -31.66 14.22
C ARG A 344 -1.36 -31.76 12.75
N HIS A 345 -1.92 -30.88 11.91
CA HIS A 345 -1.56 -30.82 10.48
C HIS A 345 -0.10 -30.42 10.30
N ALA A 346 0.36 -29.40 11.05
CA ALA A 346 1.75 -28.98 11.04
C ALA A 346 2.71 -30.11 11.46
N ALA A 347 2.38 -30.86 12.51
CA ALA A 347 3.16 -32.01 12.96
C ALA A 347 3.22 -33.12 11.91
N MET A 348 2.08 -33.44 11.28
CA MET A 348 2.00 -34.42 10.19
C MET A 348 2.85 -33.99 8.98
N MET A 349 2.79 -32.73 8.58
CA MET A 349 3.61 -32.19 7.48
C MET A 349 5.11 -32.21 7.82
N GLN A 350 5.48 -31.88 9.05
CA GLN A 350 6.86 -31.96 9.53
C GLN A 350 7.37 -33.41 9.53
N GLU A 351 6.55 -34.36 9.97
CA GLU A 351 6.88 -35.77 9.94
C GLU A 351 7.10 -36.28 8.51
N MET A 352 6.18 -35.98 7.59
CA MET A 352 6.34 -36.35 6.17
C MET A 352 7.60 -35.73 5.57
N ALA A 353 7.93 -34.49 5.93
CA ALA A 353 9.15 -33.83 5.48
C ALA A 353 10.42 -34.51 6.02
N LEU A 354 10.44 -34.90 7.30
CA LEU A 354 11.55 -35.64 7.90
C LEU A 354 11.74 -37.01 7.24
N ARG A 355 10.65 -37.76 7.01
CA ARG A 355 10.68 -39.06 6.32
C ARG A 355 11.17 -38.90 4.88
N THR A 356 10.66 -37.92 4.14
CA THR A 356 11.11 -37.58 2.78
C THR A 356 12.62 -37.31 2.78
N ARG A 357 13.11 -36.46 3.68
CA ARG A 357 14.54 -36.13 3.78
C ARG A 357 15.40 -37.35 4.11
N SER A 358 14.92 -38.24 4.97
CA SER A 358 15.65 -39.47 5.30
C SER A 358 15.82 -40.42 4.10
N LEU A 359 14.86 -40.42 3.17
CA LEU A 359 14.91 -41.21 1.94
C LEU A 359 15.77 -40.55 0.85
N GLU A 360 15.91 -39.22 0.88
CA GLU A 360 16.73 -38.47 -0.08
C GLU A 360 18.21 -38.48 0.25
N LEU A 361 18.56 -38.62 1.53
CA LEU A 361 19.96 -38.74 1.93
C LEU A 361 20.57 -39.99 1.28
N PRO A 362 21.70 -39.87 0.57
CA PRO A 362 22.42 -41.03 0.08
C PRO A 362 22.73 -41.90 1.30
N ARG A 363 22.19 -43.12 1.35
CA ARG A 363 22.69 -44.11 2.32
C ARG A 363 24.18 -44.22 2.04
N ALA A 364 25.00 -43.80 3.01
CA ALA A 364 26.44 -43.93 2.94
C ALA A 364 26.70 -45.37 2.50
N ALA A 365 27.23 -45.54 1.29
CA ALA A 365 27.49 -46.85 0.74
C ALA A 365 28.51 -47.48 1.68
N THR A 366 28.03 -48.33 2.58
CA THR A 366 28.86 -49.15 3.46
C THR A 366 29.70 -50.03 2.54
N GLY A 367 30.91 -49.57 2.24
CA GLY A 367 32.04 -50.41 1.88
C GLY A 367 32.44 -50.58 0.41
N ARG A 368 31.79 -50.00 -0.61
CA ARG A 368 32.29 -50.09 -2.00
C ARG A 368 32.10 -48.80 -2.78
N ASN A 369 33.21 -48.11 -3.04
CA ASN A 369 33.31 -46.88 -3.84
C ASN A 369 32.59 -47.00 -5.19
N PRO A 370 31.46 -46.30 -5.42
CA PRO A 370 31.01 -45.97 -6.75
C PRO A 370 31.71 -44.68 -7.18
N LEU A 371 32.58 -44.76 -8.17
CA LEU A 371 33.15 -43.58 -8.84
C LEU A 371 32.02 -42.66 -9.33
N PRO A 372 32.14 -41.33 -9.16
CA PRO A 372 31.13 -40.38 -9.62
C PRO A 372 31.07 -40.34 -11.17
N PRO A 373 29.88 -40.32 -11.79
CA PRO A 373 29.73 -40.37 -13.25
C PRO A 373 29.84 -39.01 -13.95
N PHE A 374 30.47 -38.00 -13.35
CA PHE A 374 30.71 -36.72 -14.02
C PHE A 374 32.20 -36.43 -14.13
N GLY A 375 32.71 -36.67 -15.34
CA GLY A 375 34.08 -36.38 -15.72
C GLY A 375 34.42 -34.90 -15.54
N GLY A 376 35.32 -34.64 -14.60
CA GLY A 376 36.20 -33.48 -14.58
C GLY A 376 37.62 -33.99 -14.72
N VAL A 377 38.17 -33.88 -15.91
CA VAL A 377 39.60 -34.06 -16.20
C VAL A 377 40.38 -33.04 -15.36
N LEU A 378 41.49 -33.49 -14.77
CA LEU A 378 42.45 -32.79 -13.89
C LEU A 378 42.13 -32.79 -12.38
N ALA A 379 42.61 -33.83 -11.69
CA ALA A 379 43.24 -33.65 -10.38
C ALA A 379 44.25 -34.78 -10.14
N THR A 380 45.46 -34.35 -9.82
CA THR A 380 46.71 -35.07 -9.62
C THR A 380 46.70 -36.05 -8.46
N ALA A 381 47.50 -37.11 -8.61
CA ALA A 381 47.78 -38.15 -7.63
C ALA A 381 48.20 -37.58 -6.26
N VAL A 382 47.69 -38.19 -5.19
CA VAL A 382 48.20 -38.08 -3.81
C VAL A 382 48.39 -39.52 -3.30
N PRO A 383 49.52 -39.85 -2.65
CA PRO A 383 49.85 -41.24 -2.32
C PRO A 383 49.08 -41.75 -1.10
N GLU A 384 48.93 -43.07 -1.10
CA GLU A 384 48.39 -43.92 -0.05
C GLU A 384 49.08 -43.73 1.31
N GLY A 385 48.26 -43.88 2.37
CA GLY A 385 48.75 -44.18 3.70
C GLY A 385 48.10 -43.33 4.77
N ILE A 386 47.04 -43.84 5.39
CA ILE A 386 46.74 -43.70 6.83
C ILE A 386 45.69 -44.77 7.20
N ALA A 387 45.97 -45.45 8.30
CA ALA A 387 45.31 -46.63 8.81
C ALA A 387 43.81 -46.47 9.09
N ALA A 388 43.08 -47.58 8.87
CA ALA A 388 41.67 -47.73 9.21
C ALA A 388 41.44 -47.59 10.74
N PRO A 389 40.47 -46.77 11.19
CA PRO A 389 40.03 -46.81 12.58
C PRO A 389 39.15 -48.04 12.84
N ARG A 390 39.43 -48.72 13.95
CA ARG A 390 38.69 -49.88 14.49
C ARG A 390 37.21 -49.53 14.72
N PRO A 391 36.28 -50.50 14.53
CA PRO A 391 34.87 -50.29 14.82
C PRO A 391 34.64 -50.09 16.32
N VAL A 392 33.97 -48.99 16.66
CA VAL A 392 33.46 -48.71 18.00
C VAL A 392 32.24 -49.59 18.24
N ARG A 393 32.30 -50.29 19.36
CA ARG A 393 31.33 -51.23 19.94
C ARG A 393 29.94 -50.58 20.08
N GLU A 394 28.92 -51.25 19.56
CA GLU A 394 27.51 -50.90 19.72
C GLU A 394 27.12 -50.89 21.20
N GLY A 395 26.48 -49.80 21.62
CA GLY A 395 25.80 -49.66 22.91
C GLY A 395 24.30 -49.37 22.66
N PRO A 396 23.42 -49.71 23.61
CA PRO A 396 22.04 -50.09 23.32
C PRO A 396 21.11 -48.93 22.94
N SER A 397 20.29 -49.20 21.92
CA SER A 397 18.93 -48.72 21.65
C SER A 397 18.42 -47.50 22.44
N ARG A 398 18.35 -46.35 21.75
CA ARG A 398 17.57 -45.15 22.14
C ARG A 398 16.09 -45.32 21.79
N GLU A 399 15.40 -46.23 22.46
CA GLU A 399 13.93 -46.41 22.34
C GLU A 399 13.15 -45.88 23.55
N HIS A 400 13.69 -44.94 24.35
CA HIS A 400 13.05 -44.55 25.62
C HIS A 400 13.00 -43.05 25.98
N ILE A 401 12.98 -42.13 24.98
CA ILE A 401 12.92 -40.67 25.27
C ILE A 401 11.72 -39.95 24.59
N LEU A 402 10.77 -40.65 23.98
CA LEU A 402 9.58 -40.01 23.36
C LEU A 402 8.22 -40.46 23.92
N GLU A 403 8.19 -41.10 25.09
CA GLU A 403 6.95 -41.43 25.82
C GLU A 403 6.86 -40.70 27.16
N MET A 404 6.93 -39.37 27.16
CA MET A 404 6.42 -38.57 28.28
C MET A 404 6.06 -37.16 27.78
N SER A 405 4.83 -36.98 27.30
CA SER A 405 4.05 -35.73 27.44
C SER A 405 2.70 -35.83 26.73
N ILE A 406 1.84 -36.77 27.13
CA ILE A 406 0.40 -36.63 26.97
C ILE A 406 -0.24 -37.06 28.29
N ARG A 407 -0.31 -36.13 29.24
CA ARG A 407 -1.26 -36.16 30.36
C ARG A 407 -1.90 -34.78 30.42
N ASN A 408 -3.18 -34.72 30.07
CA ASN A 408 -4.08 -33.62 30.39
C ASN A 408 -4.41 -33.72 31.89
N PRO A 409 -4.12 -32.70 32.72
CA PRO A 409 -4.89 -32.45 33.92
C PRO A 409 -5.96 -31.39 33.60
N ASP A 410 -7.11 -31.53 34.26
CA ASP A 410 -8.19 -30.53 34.40
C ASP A 410 -9.47 -30.78 33.58
N GLU A 411 -10.05 -31.97 33.75
CA GLU A 411 -11.51 -32.09 33.91
C GLU A 411 -11.86 -31.94 35.40
N LYS A 412 -12.26 -30.75 35.82
CA LYS A 412 -13.06 -30.54 37.03
C LYS A 412 -14.26 -29.68 36.68
N GLY A 413 -15.43 -30.33 36.67
CA GLY A 413 -16.72 -29.67 36.51
C GLY A 413 -16.99 -28.68 37.64
N GLY A 414 -17.41 -27.48 37.25
CA GLY A 414 -18.03 -26.47 38.10
C GLY A 414 -19.39 -26.07 37.51
N PRO A 415 -20.40 -25.74 38.34
CA PRO A 415 -21.78 -25.61 37.90
C PRO A 415 -22.04 -24.31 37.14
N ARG A 416 -22.99 -24.40 36.19
CA ARG A 416 -23.55 -23.29 35.41
C ARG A 416 -23.99 -22.12 36.30
N PRO A 417 -23.67 -20.85 35.97
CA PRO A 417 -24.35 -19.72 36.56
C PRO A 417 -25.77 -19.61 35.98
N ALA A 418 -26.74 -19.44 36.88
CA ALA A 418 -28.14 -19.24 36.55
C ALA A 418 -28.36 -17.92 35.80
N GLN A 419 -29.25 -17.94 34.81
CA GLN A 419 -29.77 -16.75 34.15
C GLN A 419 -30.57 -15.90 35.14
N PRO A 420 -30.48 -14.56 35.08
CA PRO A 420 -31.33 -13.71 35.91
C PRO A 420 -32.76 -13.70 35.36
N THR A 421 -33.69 -14.14 36.20
CA THR A 421 -35.13 -13.95 36.03
C THR A 421 -35.51 -12.48 35.97
N ALA A 422 -36.30 -12.12 34.97
CA ALA A 422 -36.89 -10.80 34.81
C ALA A 422 -37.80 -10.45 36.01
N VAL A 423 -37.45 -9.40 36.74
CA VAL A 423 -38.31 -8.81 37.78
C VAL A 423 -39.16 -7.70 37.16
N ARG A 424 -40.46 -7.85 37.39
CA ARG A 424 -41.58 -7.01 36.95
C ARG A 424 -41.64 -5.72 37.77
N GLY A 425 -42.06 -4.63 37.12
CA GLY A 425 -41.90 -3.25 37.58
C GLY A 425 -42.54 -2.89 38.92
N GLY A 426 -41.81 -2.06 39.68
CA GLY A 426 -42.31 -1.24 40.78
C GLY A 426 -41.81 0.20 40.59
N SER A 427 -42.73 1.16 40.56
CA SER A 427 -42.46 2.59 40.45
C SER A 427 -41.90 3.13 41.77
N GLY A 428 -40.58 3.14 41.92
CA GLY A 428 -39.87 3.79 43.02
C GLY A 428 -39.09 5.01 42.52
N THR A 429 -39.62 6.21 42.70
CA THR A 429 -38.97 7.48 42.34
C THR A 429 -37.91 7.95 43.34
N SER A 430 -37.61 7.18 44.40
CA SER A 430 -36.71 7.62 45.48
C SER A 430 -35.30 7.02 45.46
N GLU A 431 -35.02 5.99 44.65
CA GLU A 431 -33.76 5.23 44.73
C GLU A 431 -32.67 5.69 43.72
N ARG A 432 -33.00 6.60 42.79
CA ARG A 432 -32.05 7.10 41.78
C ARG A 432 -31.22 8.33 42.20
N ALA A 433 -31.60 9.01 43.27
CA ALA A 433 -30.90 10.20 43.77
C ALA A 433 -29.38 10.01 44.03
N PRO A 434 -28.87 8.87 44.59
CA PRO A 434 -27.45 8.72 44.86
C PRO A 434 -26.59 8.54 43.59
N LEU A 435 -27.19 8.13 42.47
CA LEU A 435 -26.47 7.95 41.20
C LEU A 435 -26.37 9.25 40.39
N GLU A 436 -27.21 10.25 40.64
CA GLU A 436 -27.22 11.50 39.85
C GLU A 436 -26.15 12.51 40.26
N ALA A 437 -25.76 12.52 41.55
CA ALA A 437 -24.75 13.43 42.08
C ALA A 437 -23.39 13.37 41.33
N PRO A 438 -22.81 12.19 41.04
CA PRO A 438 -21.55 12.11 40.29
C PRO A 438 -21.66 12.64 38.86
N PHE A 439 -22.75 12.35 38.14
CA PHE A 439 -22.93 12.87 36.77
C PHE A 439 -23.13 14.39 36.74
N LYS A 440 -23.84 14.96 37.72
CA LYS A 440 -23.97 16.42 37.86
C LYS A 440 -22.60 17.08 38.09
N ALA A 441 -21.76 16.50 38.95
CA ALA A 441 -20.41 16.99 39.19
C ALA A 441 -19.54 16.91 37.93
N LEU A 442 -19.61 15.80 37.18
CA LEU A 442 -18.89 15.62 35.92
C LEU A 442 -19.35 16.61 34.84
N ILE A 443 -20.66 16.79 34.65
CA ILE A 443 -21.20 17.74 33.68
C ILE A 443 -20.77 19.17 34.04
N ASN A 444 -20.89 19.58 35.30
CA ASN A 444 -20.44 20.91 35.73
C ASN A 444 -18.94 21.11 35.53
N ALA A 445 -18.12 20.09 35.79
CA ALA A 445 -16.69 20.13 35.54
C ALA A 445 -16.38 20.29 34.04
N LEU A 446 -17.13 19.64 33.14
CA LEU A 446 -16.96 19.80 31.69
C LEU A 446 -17.21 21.24 31.19
N TYR A 447 -18.07 21.98 31.88
CA TYR A 447 -18.34 23.40 31.60
C TYR A 447 -17.38 24.37 32.31
N ASN A 448 -16.50 23.89 33.19
CA ASN A 448 -15.49 24.74 33.81
C ASN A 448 -14.43 25.13 32.79
N GLU A 449 -14.39 26.42 32.43
CA GLU A 449 -13.42 26.96 31.48
C GLU A 449 -11.98 26.97 31.99
N GLU A 450 -11.77 26.79 33.29
CA GLU A 450 -10.44 26.73 33.91
C GLU A 450 -9.76 25.37 33.73
N LEU A 451 -10.52 24.31 33.40
CA LEU A 451 -9.92 22.99 33.15
C LEU A 451 -9.19 22.97 31.81
N SER A 452 -8.02 22.34 31.78
CA SER A 452 -7.28 22.12 30.55
C SER A 452 -8.08 21.25 29.57
N PRO A 453 -7.88 21.37 28.24
CA PRO A 453 -8.59 20.55 27.26
C PRO A 453 -8.38 19.04 27.49
N SER A 454 -7.19 18.65 27.96
CA SER A 454 -6.85 17.29 28.36
C SER A 454 -7.66 16.78 29.57
N GLU A 455 -7.89 17.60 30.58
CA GLU A 455 -8.73 17.24 31.74
C GLU A 455 -10.21 17.15 31.35
N ARG A 456 -10.70 18.07 30.51
CA ARG A 456 -12.07 17.99 29.99
C ARG A 456 -12.28 16.75 29.13
N TYR A 457 -11.27 16.34 28.36
CA TYR A 457 -11.31 15.08 27.62
C TYR A 457 -11.37 13.86 28.57
N ARG A 458 -10.58 13.85 29.65
CA ARG A 458 -10.65 12.75 30.64
C ARG A 458 -12.05 12.65 31.25
N LEU A 459 -12.62 13.78 31.67
CA LEU A 459 -13.97 13.84 32.21
C LEU A 459 -15.04 13.46 31.17
N SER A 460 -14.81 13.74 29.89
CA SER A 460 -15.71 13.33 28.80
C SER A 460 -15.70 11.82 28.57
N GLN A 461 -14.56 11.16 28.79
CA GLN A 461 -14.43 9.69 28.78
C GLN A 461 -15.14 9.05 29.97
N GLU A 462 -14.99 9.62 31.17
CA GLU A 462 -15.74 9.19 32.37
C GLU A 462 -17.25 9.29 32.14
N LEU A 463 -17.71 10.33 31.42
CA LEU A 463 -19.12 10.50 31.05
C LEU A 463 -19.62 9.48 30.00
N HIS A 464 -18.74 9.02 29.10
CA HIS A 464 -19.08 8.09 28.02
C HIS A 464 -19.36 6.66 28.51
N GLN A 465 -18.84 6.28 29.68
CA GLN A 465 -19.03 4.95 30.26
C GLN A 465 -20.51 4.66 30.56
N ASP A 466 -21.32 5.70 30.80
CA ASP A 466 -22.75 5.59 31.08
C ASP A 466 -23.56 6.71 30.39
N LEU A 467 -23.30 6.88 29.08
CA LEU A 467 -23.86 7.96 28.25
C LEU A 467 -25.41 8.09 28.31
N PRO A 468 -26.21 7.01 28.37
CA PRO A 468 -27.66 7.12 28.49
C PRO A 468 -28.09 7.84 29.78
N LEU A 469 -27.47 7.51 30.90
CA LEU A 469 -27.76 8.11 32.21
C LEU A 469 -27.26 9.57 32.26
N ALA A 470 -26.06 9.83 31.73
CA ALA A 470 -25.51 11.18 31.61
C ALA A 470 -26.43 12.10 30.77
N ARG A 471 -27.01 11.58 29.67
CA ARG A 471 -27.95 12.32 28.82
C ARG A 471 -29.25 12.65 29.56
N GLU A 472 -29.77 11.71 30.35
CA GLU A 472 -30.97 11.94 31.17
C GLU A 472 -30.71 13.02 32.23
N VAL A 473 -29.56 12.95 32.92
CA VAL A 473 -29.14 13.93 33.93
C VAL A 473 -28.92 15.31 33.30
N TYR A 474 -28.26 15.38 32.14
CA TYR A 474 -28.04 16.63 31.39
C TYR A 474 -29.37 17.30 30.99
N LEU A 475 -30.29 16.53 30.40
CA LEU A 475 -31.61 17.05 30.01
C LEU A 475 -32.40 17.54 31.23
N ARG A 476 -32.25 16.88 32.38
CA ARG A 476 -32.88 17.30 33.64
C ARG A 476 -32.27 18.59 34.18
N MET A 477 -30.94 18.68 34.27
CA MET A 477 -30.22 19.90 34.67
C MET A 477 -30.59 21.08 33.77
N ARG A 478 -30.74 20.84 32.46
CA ARG A 478 -31.21 21.84 31.49
C ARG A 478 -32.64 22.29 31.79
N ARG A 479 -33.58 21.37 32.04
CA ARG A 479 -34.97 21.71 32.40
C ARG A 479 -35.06 22.51 33.69
N THR A 480 -34.19 22.23 34.67
CA THR A 480 -34.16 22.93 35.96
C THR A 480 -33.31 24.20 35.97
N GLY A 481 -32.75 24.63 34.83
CA GLY A 481 -31.93 25.84 34.73
C GLY A 481 -30.57 25.76 35.45
N GLN A 482 -30.09 24.55 35.76
CA GLN A 482 -28.79 24.34 36.42
C GLN A 482 -27.60 24.42 35.45
N ILE A 483 -27.86 24.34 34.15
CA ILE A 483 -26.87 24.61 33.10
C ILE A 483 -27.07 26.07 32.66
N PRO A 484 -26.05 26.93 32.74
CA PRO A 484 -26.13 28.31 32.28
C PRO A 484 -26.61 28.33 30.82
N GLN A 485 -27.78 28.92 30.57
CA GLN A 485 -28.17 29.28 29.22
C GLN A 485 -27.34 30.50 28.86
N ASP A 486 -26.43 30.35 27.90
CA ASP A 486 -25.62 31.45 27.42
C ASP A 486 -26.55 32.51 26.80
N ARG A 487 -26.84 33.57 27.58
CA ARG A 487 -27.86 34.59 27.26
C ARG A 487 -27.52 35.42 26.02
N THR A 488 -26.32 35.25 25.47
CA THR A 488 -25.82 36.06 24.35
C THR A 488 -25.94 35.37 22.99
N SER A 489 -26.28 34.08 22.95
CA SER A 489 -26.51 33.36 21.69
C SER A 489 -28.01 33.09 21.49
N HIS A 490 -28.59 33.55 20.39
CA HIS A 490 -29.96 33.20 19.97
C HIS A 490 -30.10 31.72 19.52
N GLU A 491 -29.07 30.90 19.73
CA GLU A 491 -29.05 29.50 19.33
C GLU A 491 -29.46 28.58 20.49
N ALA A 492 -30.22 27.53 20.16
CA ALA A 492 -30.59 26.53 21.14
C ALA A 492 -29.32 25.92 21.78
N PRO A 493 -29.26 25.77 23.12
CA PRO A 493 -28.07 25.22 23.76
C PRO A 493 -27.75 23.83 23.18
N PRO A 494 -26.46 23.56 22.94
CA PRO A 494 -26.00 22.35 22.24
C PRO A 494 -26.46 21.08 22.96
N ASP A 495 -26.80 20.03 22.20
CA ASP A 495 -26.97 18.68 22.78
C ASP A 495 -25.65 18.25 23.46
N LEU A 496 -25.74 17.39 24.47
CA LEU A 496 -24.59 16.84 25.20
C LEU A 496 -23.56 16.24 24.23
N ASP A 497 -24.04 15.57 23.17
CA ASP A 497 -23.20 15.03 22.10
C ASP A 497 -22.37 16.11 21.39
N ALA A 498 -22.92 17.30 21.17
CA ALA A 498 -22.23 18.43 20.55
C ALA A 498 -21.22 19.09 21.51
N VAL A 499 -21.48 19.06 22.82
CA VAL A 499 -20.52 19.51 23.86
C VAL A 499 -19.34 18.55 23.93
N LEU A 500 -19.61 17.24 24.02
CA LEU A 500 -18.59 16.18 24.02
C LEU A 500 -17.78 16.20 22.72
N HIS A 501 -18.42 16.47 21.57
CA HIS A 501 -17.74 16.63 20.29
C HIS A 501 -16.78 17.84 20.28
N ARG A 502 -17.20 19.00 20.80
CA ARG A 502 -16.34 20.19 20.90
C ARG A 502 -15.14 19.98 21.82
N ILE A 503 -15.33 19.28 22.94
CA ILE A 503 -14.24 18.92 23.86
C ILE A 503 -13.23 18.01 23.15
N ASN A 504 -13.70 17.00 22.43
CA ASN A 504 -12.83 16.09 21.68
C ASN A 504 -12.06 16.83 20.57
N LEU A 505 -12.69 17.78 19.89
CA LEU A 505 -12.05 18.60 18.86
C LEU A 505 -10.94 19.49 19.44
N LYS A 506 -11.21 20.19 20.56
CA LYS A 506 -10.20 21.02 21.24
C LYS A 506 -9.02 20.20 21.79
N HIS A 507 -9.29 19.04 22.37
CA HIS A 507 -8.22 18.14 22.81
C HIS A 507 -7.39 17.64 21.62
N PHE A 508 -8.03 17.37 20.49
CA PHE A 508 -7.34 16.99 19.27
C PHE A 508 -6.44 18.12 18.73
N GLU A 509 -6.93 19.36 18.69
CA GLU A 509 -6.12 20.53 18.29
C GLU A 509 -4.87 20.64 19.17
N GLU A 510 -5.01 20.50 20.48
CA GLU A 510 -3.90 20.48 21.43
C GLU A 510 -2.91 19.34 21.13
N VAL A 511 -3.40 18.12 20.83
CA VAL A 511 -2.56 16.98 20.44
C VAL A 511 -1.85 17.24 19.10
N SER A 512 -2.54 17.81 18.12
CA SER A 512 -2.00 18.14 16.81
C SER A 512 -0.87 19.18 16.91
N ASP A 513 -1.05 20.23 17.72
CA ASP A 513 -0.03 21.25 17.95
C ASP A 513 1.22 20.64 18.61
N ARG A 514 1.04 19.75 19.58
CA ARG A 514 2.14 18.97 20.18
C ARG A 514 2.84 18.08 19.13
N MET A 515 2.11 17.50 18.18
CA MET A 515 2.70 16.71 17.09
C MET A 515 3.56 17.54 16.16
N HIS A 516 3.10 18.75 15.79
CA HIS A 516 3.86 19.68 14.97
C HIS A 516 5.15 20.13 15.65
N ASP A 517 5.11 20.46 16.94
CA ASP A 517 6.30 20.79 17.73
C ASP A 517 7.30 19.61 17.76
N TRP A 518 6.81 18.38 17.97
CA TRP A 518 7.66 17.19 17.93
C TRP A 518 8.30 16.93 16.56
N GLN A 519 7.53 17.10 15.48
CA GLN A 519 8.07 16.97 14.14
C GLN A 519 9.18 18.00 13.88
N ALA A 520 9.00 19.24 14.31
CA ALA A 520 10.01 20.29 14.22
C ALA A 520 11.29 19.93 15.03
N ARG A 521 11.13 19.41 16.26
CA ARG A 521 12.24 18.91 17.09
C ARG A 521 13.02 17.78 16.41
N PHE A 522 12.33 16.80 15.82
CA PHE A 522 12.98 15.68 15.13
C PHE A 522 13.71 16.11 13.87
N GLN A 523 13.13 17.01 13.08
CA GLN A 523 13.79 17.58 11.90
C GLN A 523 15.04 18.38 12.27
N PHE A 524 15.00 19.12 13.38
CA PHE A 524 16.18 19.79 13.93
C PHE A 524 17.26 18.78 14.33
N LEU A 525 16.91 17.76 15.12
CA LEU A 525 17.84 16.71 15.54
C LEU A 525 18.48 15.98 14.35
N GLN A 526 17.70 15.71 13.30
CA GLN A 526 18.18 15.07 12.08
C GLN A 526 19.23 15.92 11.35
N ARG A 527 19.02 17.25 11.28
CA ARG A 527 19.99 18.18 10.68
C ARG A 527 21.29 18.23 11.48
N GLU A 528 21.19 18.48 12.79
CA GLU A 528 22.35 18.52 13.69
C GLU A 528 23.17 17.22 13.68
N LEU A 529 22.48 16.07 13.72
CA LEU A 529 23.16 14.77 13.67
C LEU A 529 23.85 14.54 12.33
N ARG A 530 23.25 14.94 11.19
CA ARG A 530 23.90 14.86 9.87
C ARG A 530 25.16 15.72 9.80
N GLU A 531 25.10 16.95 10.29
CA GLU A 531 26.26 17.84 10.33
C GLU A 531 27.39 17.26 11.18
N ARG A 532 27.07 16.74 12.37
CA ARG A 532 28.05 16.11 13.27
C ARG A 532 28.61 14.78 12.76
N VAL A 533 27.81 13.98 12.03
CA VAL A 533 28.30 12.77 11.33
C VAL A 533 29.37 13.14 10.31
N ASN A 534 29.21 14.28 9.62
CA ASN A 534 30.14 14.71 8.59
C ASN A 534 31.43 15.33 9.17
N GLN A 535 31.33 16.02 10.31
CA GLN A 535 32.45 16.75 10.91
C GLN A 535 33.25 15.96 11.96
N GLY A 536 32.69 14.89 12.55
CA GLY A 536 33.33 14.18 13.68
C GLY A 536 34.43 13.18 13.30
N PRO A 537 35.31 12.77 14.24
CA PRO A 537 36.27 11.67 14.06
C PRO A 537 35.57 10.33 13.82
N LYS A 538 36.22 9.40 13.09
CA LYS A 538 35.62 8.12 12.61
C LYS A 538 34.91 7.31 13.70
N SER A 539 35.44 7.27 14.92
CA SER A 539 34.83 6.58 16.08
C SER A 539 33.48 7.18 16.48
N ARG A 540 33.35 8.52 16.45
CA ARG A 540 32.12 9.26 16.77
C ARG A 540 31.08 9.19 15.64
N ARG A 541 31.51 9.06 14.38
CA ARG A 541 30.61 8.94 13.22
C ARG A 541 29.69 7.73 13.29
N ARG A 542 30.18 6.57 13.76
CA ARG A 542 29.36 5.35 13.90
C ARG A 542 28.25 5.52 14.93
N LEU A 543 28.56 6.13 16.08
CA LEU A 543 27.57 6.42 17.12
C LEU A 543 26.54 7.44 16.62
N MET A 544 26.98 8.54 15.99
CA MET A 544 26.08 9.57 15.47
C MET A 544 25.20 9.06 14.31
N ARG A 545 25.70 8.13 13.49
CA ARG A 545 24.90 7.48 12.44
C ARG A 545 23.81 6.58 13.03
N ARG A 546 24.12 5.78 14.06
CA ARG A 546 23.10 5.00 14.80
C ARG A 546 22.04 5.88 15.45
N LEU A 547 22.43 7.04 15.98
CA LEU A 547 21.49 8.03 16.52
C LEU A 547 20.63 8.63 15.41
N LEU A 548 21.21 8.98 14.27
CA LEU A 548 20.49 9.50 13.10
C LEU A 548 19.47 8.50 12.56
N ASP A 549 19.85 7.23 12.41
CA ASP A 549 18.96 6.16 11.92
C ASP A 549 17.79 5.96 12.89
N SER A 550 18.05 6.01 14.20
CA SER A 550 17.01 5.93 15.22
C SER A 550 16.06 7.13 15.22
N VAL A 551 16.58 8.35 15.01
CA VAL A 551 15.79 9.58 14.92
C VAL A 551 14.91 9.55 13.67
N GLN A 552 15.44 9.07 12.53
CA GLN A 552 14.69 8.91 11.28
C GLN A 552 13.56 7.88 11.39
N LEU A 553 13.84 6.71 11.99
CA LEU A 553 12.82 5.69 12.20
C LEU A 553 11.66 6.22 13.05
N LYS A 554 11.98 6.99 14.10
CA LYS A 554 10.98 7.61 14.97
C LYS A 554 10.21 8.75 14.30
N LEU A 555 10.85 9.57 13.47
CA LEU A 555 10.17 10.59 12.67
C LEU A 555 9.17 9.96 11.68
N LEU A 556 9.52 8.85 11.03
CA LEU A 556 8.63 8.13 10.13
C LEU A 556 7.42 7.54 10.87
N GLU A 557 7.66 6.99 12.06
CA GLU A 557 6.60 6.48 12.92
C GLU A 557 5.63 7.61 13.32
N THR A 558 6.13 8.75 13.80
CA THR A 558 5.30 9.92 14.16
C THR A 558 4.51 10.48 12.97
N ARG A 559 5.13 10.60 11.79
CA ARG A 559 4.46 11.09 10.57
C ARG A 559 3.29 10.21 10.13
N ARG A 560 3.47 8.88 10.21
CA ARG A 560 2.41 7.93 9.89
C ARG A 560 1.19 8.14 10.79
N TYR A 561 1.39 8.24 12.10
CA TYR A 561 0.27 8.46 13.02
C TYR A 561 -0.35 9.85 12.87
N HIS A 562 0.44 10.87 12.49
CA HIS A 562 -0.10 12.18 12.18
C HIS A 562 -1.05 12.14 10.99
N HIS A 563 -0.63 11.46 9.92
CA HIS A 563 -1.45 11.29 8.72
C HIS A 563 -2.73 10.49 9.00
N ASP A 564 -2.64 9.41 9.79
CA ASP A 564 -3.81 8.63 10.21
C ASP A 564 -4.79 9.50 11.05
N ALA A 565 -4.26 10.41 11.86
CA ALA A 565 -5.04 11.35 12.66
C ALA A 565 -5.67 12.48 11.84
N GLU A 566 -4.93 13.07 10.88
CA GLU A 566 -5.44 14.10 9.96
C GLU A 566 -6.53 13.53 9.03
N SER A 567 -6.35 12.31 8.54
CA SER A 567 -7.36 11.60 7.73
C SER A 567 -8.68 11.47 8.48
N TYR A 568 -8.65 11.22 9.79
CA TYR A 568 -9.85 11.16 10.63
C TYR A 568 -10.55 12.53 10.73
N ILE A 569 -9.81 13.64 10.82
CA ILE A 569 -10.41 14.99 10.85
C ILE A 569 -11.05 15.35 9.51
N GLY A 570 -10.38 15.01 8.40
CA GLY A 570 -10.89 15.26 7.06
C GLY A 570 -12.27 14.64 6.85
N ASP A 571 -12.47 13.42 7.37
CA ASP A 571 -13.76 12.73 7.36
C ASP A 571 -14.82 13.37 8.29
N VAL A 572 -14.38 14.02 9.38
CA VAL A 572 -15.27 14.63 10.39
C VAL A 572 -15.69 16.08 10.04
N LYS A 573 -14.84 16.83 9.32
CA LYS A 573 -15.15 18.20 8.86
C LYS A 573 -16.03 18.25 7.60
N GLY A 574 -16.28 17.11 6.95
CA GLY A 574 -17.19 17.01 5.81
C GLY A 574 -18.67 17.13 6.21
N PRO A 575 -19.56 17.55 5.28
CA PRO A 575 -20.99 17.72 5.56
C PRO A 575 -21.74 16.42 5.92
N SER A 576 -21.09 15.26 5.86
CA SER A 576 -21.69 13.97 6.23
C SER A 576 -21.35 13.62 7.68
N ARG A 577 -22.36 13.63 8.57
CA ARG A 577 -22.23 13.32 10.02
C ARG A 577 -21.89 11.86 10.36
N LYS A 578 -21.38 11.06 9.41
CA LYS A 578 -21.02 9.65 9.64
C LYS A 578 -19.50 9.49 9.53
N SER A 579 -18.81 9.78 10.62
CA SER A 579 -17.42 9.34 10.79
C SER A 579 -17.35 7.82 10.59
N VAL A 580 -16.48 7.36 9.68
CA VAL A 580 -16.22 5.94 9.36
C VAL A 580 -15.53 5.22 10.53
N PHE A 581 -15.09 5.96 11.56
CA PHE A 581 -14.35 5.45 12.69
C PHE A 581 -15.20 5.52 13.97
N SER A 582 -15.45 4.35 14.57
CA SER A 582 -16.07 4.25 15.90
C SER A 582 -15.26 5.02 16.94
N PRO A 583 -15.88 5.64 17.97
CA PRO A 583 -15.18 6.28 19.10
C PRO A 583 -14.06 5.43 19.71
N GLN A 584 -14.24 4.11 19.75
CA GLN A 584 -13.25 3.13 20.21
C GLN A 584 -11.95 3.07 19.38
N ARG A 585 -12.03 3.36 18.07
CA ARG A 585 -10.84 3.41 17.20
C ARG A 585 -10.04 4.69 17.43
N TYR A 586 -10.75 5.80 17.65
CA TYR A 586 -10.14 7.08 18.03
C TYR A 586 -9.43 6.98 19.39
N GLU A 587 -10.07 6.34 20.38
CA GLU A 587 -9.47 6.07 21.69
C GLU A 587 -8.19 5.22 21.59
N LYS A 588 -8.21 4.14 20.78
CA LYS A 588 -7.01 3.33 20.52
C LYS A 588 -5.89 4.13 19.86
N LEU A 589 -6.22 5.07 18.98
CA LEU A 589 -5.24 5.90 18.28
C LEU A 589 -4.61 6.91 19.25
N LEU A 590 -5.41 7.58 20.09
CA LEU A 590 -4.93 8.46 21.15
C LEU A 590 -4.09 7.74 22.20
N HIS A 591 -4.53 6.57 22.67
CA HIS A 591 -3.76 5.80 23.65
C HIS A 591 -2.40 5.37 23.08
N ARG A 592 -2.38 4.90 21.83
CA ARG A 592 -1.14 4.51 21.15
C ARG A 592 -0.22 5.70 20.92
N TYR A 593 -0.79 6.88 20.63
CA TYR A 593 -0.04 8.12 20.54
C TYR A 593 0.62 8.49 21.88
N ASN A 594 -0.13 8.51 22.98
CA ASN A 594 0.40 8.83 24.31
C ASN A 594 1.51 7.84 24.73
N ASP A 595 1.35 6.54 24.45
CA ASP A 595 2.37 5.53 24.70
C ASP A 595 3.65 5.78 23.89
N ILE A 596 3.52 6.15 22.61
CA ILE A 596 4.67 6.50 21.76
C ILE A 596 5.36 7.77 22.29
N HIS A 597 4.58 8.78 22.67
CA HIS A 597 5.08 10.04 23.22
C HIS A 597 5.88 9.80 24.51
N GLU A 598 5.34 9.04 25.46
CA GLU A 598 6.03 8.67 26.71
C GLU A 598 7.28 7.84 26.45
N ARG A 599 7.23 6.89 25.50
CA ARG A 599 8.42 6.10 25.12
C ARG A 599 9.49 6.97 24.48
N LEU A 600 9.11 7.97 23.70
CA LEU A 600 10.03 8.92 23.09
C LEU A 600 10.68 9.84 24.12
N GLY A 601 9.90 10.37 25.07
CA GLY A 601 10.41 11.13 26.21
C GLY A 601 11.45 10.32 27.00
N ARG A 602 11.07 9.11 27.43
CA ARG A 602 11.98 8.18 28.14
C ARG A 602 13.23 7.82 27.32
N TYR A 603 13.08 7.64 26.01
CA TYR A 603 14.21 7.33 25.12
C TYR A 603 15.21 8.47 24.99
N ILE A 604 14.71 9.71 24.95
CA ILE A 604 15.53 10.92 24.90
C ILE A 604 16.24 11.12 26.24
N GLU A 605 15.54 10.98 27.36
CA GLU A 605 16.10 11.07 28.72
C GLU A 605 17.20 10.02 28.94
N ALA A 606 16.99 8.80 28.45
CA ALA A 606 17.98 7.72 28.50
C ALA A 606 19.24 7.98 27.63
N LYS A 607 19.27 9.06 26.82
CA LYS A 607 20.36 9.38 25.91
C LYS A 607 20.85 10.82 26.13
N PRO A 608 21.85 11.03 27.01
CA PRO A 608 22.33 12.36 27.41
C PRO A 608 22.73 13.26 26.22
N GLU A 609 23.27 12.69 25.16
CA GLU A 609 23.66 13.44 23.96
C GLU A 609 22.45 13.94 23.14
N LEU A 610 21.33 13.20 23.11
CA LEU A 610 20.08 13.66 22.50
C LEU A 610 19.40 14.71 23.38
N ALA A 611 19.41 14.51 24.71
CA ALA A 611 18.89 15.48 25.66
C ALA A 611 19.61 16.84 25.56
N LYS A 612 20.95 16.86 25.47
CA LYS A 612 21.75 18.08 25.25
C LYS A 612 21.42 18.79 23.93
N LEU A 613 21.16 18.03 22.86
CA LEU A 613 20.78 18.60 21.56
C LEU A 613 19.36 19.19 21.60
N LEU A 614 18.43 18.54 22.31
CA LEU A 614 17.08 19.06 22.51
C LEU A 614 17.05 20.28 23.42
N GLN A 615 17.88 20.33 24.47
CA GLN A 615 18.03 21.50 25.32
C GLN A 615 18.56 22.70 24.51
N ARG A 616 19.47 22.47 23.56
CA ARG A 616 19.90 23.50 22.59
C ARG A 616 18.75 23.97 21.71
N TYR A 617 17.95 23.06 21.16
CA TYR A 617 16.76 23.42 20.40
C TYR A 617 15.80 24.30 21.23
N GLN A 618 15.51 23.90 22.47
CA GLN A 618 14.65 24.67 23.37
C GLN A 618 15.23 26.05 23.67
N SER A 619 16.55 26.20 23.85
CA SER A 619 17.18 27.51 24.02
C SER A 619 17.11 28.38 22.75
N VAL A 620 17.13 27.77 21.56
CA VAL A 620 17.00 28.45 20.26
C VAL A 620 15.56 28.90 20.01
N VAL A 621 14.57 28.10 20.41
CA VAL A 621 13.14 28.43 20.28
C VAL A 621 12.66 29.37 21.40
N ALA A 622 13.13 29.21 22.64
CA ALA A 622 12.77 30.15 23.71
C ALA A 622 13.30 31.58 23.46
N GLY A 623 14.38 31.71 22.70
CA GLY A 623 14.89 33.01 22.22
C GLY A 623 14.28 33.52 20.92
N ARG A 624 13.44 32.72 20.24
CA ARG A 624 12.79 33.04 18.97
C ARG A 624 11.36 32.52 19.03
N GLY A 625 10.39 33.39 19.34
CA GLY A 625 8.96 33.07 19.17
C GLY A 625 8.70 32.39 17.81
N ALA A 626 7.59 31.64 17.71
CA ALA A 626 7.18 30.78 16.58
C ALA A 626 7.83 31.15 15.24
N PRO A 627 8.37 30.19 14.46
CA PRO A 627 9.20 30.49 13.29
C PRO A 627 8.45 31.47 12.38
N PRO A 628 8.93 32.72 12.25
CA PRO A 628 8.22 33.70 11.47
C PRO A 628 8.20 33.21 10.03
N LYS A 629 7.09 33.42 9.31
CA LYS A 629 7.16 33.61 7.86
C LYS A 629 8.35 34.53 7.65
N ALA A 630 9.38 34.13 6.88
CA ALA A 630 10.51 35.02 6.68
C ALA A 630 9.96 36.37 6.25
N GLU A 631 10.16 37.40 7.08
CA GLU A 631 9.66 38.71 6.73
C GLU A 631 10.29 39.06 5.39
N PRO A 632 9.54 39.63 4.43
CA PRO A 632 10.06 40.03 3.12
C PRO A 632 11.39 40.79 3.22
N GLU A 633 11.57 41.52 4.32
CA GLU A 633 12.80 42.23 4.68
C GLU A 633 14.04 41.34 4.88
N ALA A 634 13.88 40.14 5.44
CA ALA A 634 14.99 39.20 5.67
C ALA A 634 15.47 38.56 4.36
N LEU A 635 14.54 38.24 3.45
CA LEU A 635 14.86 37.78 2.11
C LEU A 635 15.57 38.89 1.31
N GLU A 636 15.03 40.10 1.37
CA GLU A 636 15.61 41.28 0.70
C GLU A 636 17.00 41.62 1.25
N ALA A 637 17.21 41.49 2.56
CA ALA A 637 18.52 41.68 3.18
C ALA A 637 19.56 40.66 2.68
N GLU A 638 19.19 39.39 2.49
CA GLU A 638 20.09 38.38 1.94
C GLU A 638 20.31 38.55 0.43
N LEU A 639 19.29 38.99 -0.32
CA LEU A 639 19.44 39.32 -1.74
C LEU A 639 20.38 40.51 -1.95
N ARG A 640 20.27 41.56 -1.13
CA ARG A 640 21.19 42.71 -1.17
C ARG A 640 22.63 42.36 -0.83
N ARG A 641 22.85 41.33 -0.02
CA ARG A 641 24.17 40.79 0.31
C ARG A 641 24.75 39.90 -0.80
N SER A 642 23.93 39.51 -1.78
CA SER A 642 24.38 38.67 -2.87
C SER A 642 25.39 39.39 -3.78
N PRO A 643 26.31 38.66 -4.42
CA PRO A 643 27.21 39.22 -5.44
C PRO A 643 26.51 39.42 -6.80
N LEU A 644 25.18 39.30 -6.88
CA LEU A 644 24.44 39.56 -8.11
C LEU A 644 24.44 41.07 -8.41
N SER A 645 24.47 41.43 -9.70
CA SER A 645 24.26 42.82 -10.12
C SER A 645 22.85 43.29 -9.72
N ALA A 646 22.66 44.60 -9.58
CA ALA A 646 21.36 45.18 -9.24
C ALA A 646 20.25 44.74 -10.22
N GLU A 647 20.58 44.64 -11.50
CA GLU A 647 19.70 44.13 -12.56
C GLU A 647 19.26 42.68 -12.30
N ARG A 648 20.21 41.78 -11.99
CA ARG A 648 19.90 40.38 -11.68
C ARG A 648 19.15 40.21 -10.35
N GLN A 649 19.40 41.09 -9.38
CA GLN A 649 18.59 41.12 -8.16
C GLN A 649 17.14 41.50 -8.47
N ASP A 650 16.92 42.44 -9.39
CA ASP A 650 15.57 42.84 -9.80
C ASP A 650 14.84 41.72 -10.57
N LEU A 651 15.55 41.02 -11.46
CA LEU A 651 15.02 39.82 -12.11
C LEU A 651 14.62 38.73 -11.12
N PHE A 652 15.43 38.53 -10.08
CA PHE A 652 15.11 37.59 -9.01
C PHE A 652 13.85 37.99 -8.25
N ARG A 653 13.68 39.28 -7.92
CA ARG A 653 12.46 39.78 -7.27
C ARG A 653 11.24 39.57 -8.16
N LYS A 654 11.36 39.89 -9.44
CA LYS A 654 10.29 39.74 -10.42
C LYS A 654 9.89 38.26 -10.56
N ALA A 655 10.87 37.36 -10.70
CA ALA A 655 10.63 35.92 -10.74
C ALA A 655 9.94 35.37 -9.46
N MET A 656 10.35 35.83 -8.27
CA MET A 656 9.72 35.46 -7.00
C MET A 656 8.28 36.00 -6.87
N GLY A 657 8.04 37.25 -7.28
CA GLY A 657 6.74 37.91 -7.18
C GLY A 657 5.72 37.41 -8.18
N GLU A 658 6.17 37.00 -9.36
CA GLU A 658 5.34 36.46 -10.44
C GLU A 658 5.12 34.93 -10.32
N GLY A 659 5.73 34.29 -9.33
CA GLY A 659 5.58 32.85 -9.10
C GLY A 659 6.28 31.98 -10.16
N ASP A 660 7.48 32.38 -10.60
CA ASP A 660 8.26 31.63 -11.59
C ASP A 660 8.40 30.15 -11.22
N LEU A 661 8.26 29.28 -12.22
CA LEU A 661 8.15 27.83 -12.12
C LEU A 661 9.19 27.13 -11.21
N LEU A 662 10.41 27.68 -11.05
CA LEU A 662 11.43 27.11 -10.14
C LEU A 662 11.54 27.82 -8.79
N LEU A 663 11.18 29.10 -8.70
CA LEU A 663 11.35 29.89 -7.47
C LEU A 663 10.03 30.02 -6.69
N GLY A 664 8.90 30.12 -7.39
CA GLY A 664 7.54 30.19 -6.84
C GLY A 664 7.05 28.91 -6.19
N GLN A 665 7.69 27.77 -6.43
CA GLN A 665 7.41 26.51 -5.72
C GLN A 665 7.98 26.47 -4.29
N TYR A 666 8.87 27.40 -3.93
CA TYR A 666 9.50 27.46 -2.62
C TYR A 666 8.96 28.66 -1.85
N ASP A 667 8.65 28.47 -0.56
CA ASP A 667 8.30 29.61 0.30
C ASP A 667 9.51 30.55 0.46
N GLY A 668 9.23 31.85 0.69
CA GLY A 668 10.27 32.87 0.85
C GLY A 668 11.27 32.56 1.97
N PHE A 669 10.89 31.73 2.94
CA PHE A 669 11.76 31.25 4.01
C PHE A 669 12.83 30.27 3.50
N SER A 670 12.43 29.30 2.68
CA SER A 670 13.33 28.31 2.08
C SER A 670 14.31 28.97 1.11
N VAL A 671 13.82 29.92 0.32
CA VAL A 671 14.66 30.72 -0.59
C VAL A 671 15.62 31.60 0.21
N GLY A 672 15.16 32.25 1.27
CA GLY A 672 16.01 33.07 2.14
C GLY A 672 17.12 32.28 2.82
N LEU A 673 16.84 31.05 3.28
CA LEU A 673 17.86 30.15 3.82
C LEU A 673 18.90 29.75 2.77
N TRP A 674 18.46 29.47 1.53
CA TRP A 674 19.37 29.13 0.45
C TRP A 674 20.30 30.30 0.06
N LEU A 675 19.76 31.51 -0.06
CA LEU A 675 20.56 32.72 -0.32
C LEU A 675 21.54 32.98 0.82
N ARG A 676 21.10 32.81 2.07
CA ARG A 676 21.96 32.93 3.25
C ARG A 676 23.10 31.91 3.25
N ASP A 677 22.86 30.67 2.87
CA ASP A 677 23.89 29.64 2.76
C ASP A 677 24.90 29.96 1.64
N LEU A 678 24.42 30.50 0.52
CA LEU A 678 25.27 30.98 -0.57
C LEU A 678 26.12 32.19 -0.13
N ASN A 679 25.55 33.14 0.62
CA ASN A 679 26.27 34.29 1.17
C ASN A 679 27.29 33.88 2.23
N ALA A 680 26.91 32.99 3.16
CA ALA A 680 27.77 32.48 4.22
C ALA A 680 28.96 31.66 3.69
N GLY A 681 28.79 31.04 2.52
CA GLY A 681 29.87 30.33 1.82
C GLY A 681 31.00 31.22 1.31
N GLY A 682 30.87 32.56 1.38
CA GLY A 682 31.88 33.54 0.97
C GLY A 682 32.51 33.23 -0.39
N ASN A 683 33.84 33.32 -0.50
CA ASN A 683 34.59 33.05 -1.73
C ASN A 683 34.79 31.55 -2.05
N SER A 684 34.07 30.65 -1.36
CA SER A 684 34.17 29.22 -1.67
C SER A 684 33.81 28.95 -3.14
N ARG A 685 34.49 27.97 -3.74
CA ARG A 685 34.18 27.56 -5.13
C ARG A 685 32.71 27.13 -5.29
N ARG A 686 32.08 26.63 -4.22
CA ARG A 686 30.69 26.19 -4.23
C ARG A 686 29.71 27.37 -4.27
N SER A 687 29.92 28.38 -3.43
CA SER A 687 29.12 29.61 -3.43
C SER A 687 29.24 30.34 -4.77
N ARG A 688 30.47 30.54 -5.28
CA ARG A 688 30.69 31.18 -6.59
C ARG A 688 30.02 30.46 -7.76
N ARG A 689 29.97 29.13 -7.73
CA ARG A 689 29.23 28.34 -8.73
C ARG A 689 27.72 28.49 -8.58
N GLY A 690 27.21 28.49 -7.34
CA GLY A 690 25.79 28.71 -7.07
C GLY A 690 25.31 30.06 -7.56
N TRP A 691 26.04 31.14 -7.26
CA TRP A 691 25.70 32.49 -7.73
C TRP A 691 25.80 32.64 -9.25
N ARG A 692 26.81 32.02 -9.88
CA ARG A 692 26.91 32.02 -11.33
C ARG A 692 25.74 31.29 -11.99
N ALA A 693 25.38 30.10 -11.49
CA ALA A 693 24.26 29.33 -12.02
C ALA A 693 22.92 30.05 -11.84
N LEU A 694 22.70 30.71 -10.69
CA LEU A 694 21.51 31.53 -10.47
C LEU A 694 21.46 32.72 -11.45
N GLY A 695 22.59 33.39 -11.69
CA GLY A 695 22.66 34.49 -12.65
C GLY A 695 22.37 34.04 -14.10
N GLU A 696 22.99 32.94 -14.53
CA GLU A 696 22.76 32.36 -15.86
C GLU A 696 21.31 31.91 -16.06
N TYR A 697 20.67 31.39 -15.01
CA TYR A 697 19.26 31.02 -15.04
C TYR A 697 18.34 32.25 -15.19
N LEU A 698 18.56 33.30 -14.40
CA LEU A 698 17.74 34.52 -14.46
C LEU A 698 17.82 35.21 -15.83
N GLU A 699 19.01 35.22 -16.44
CA GLU A 699 19.21 35.74 -17.80
C GLU A 699 18.47 34.91 -18.85
N ALA A 700 18.52 33.58 -18.75
CA ALA A 700 17.80 32.70 -19.67
C ALA A 700 16.28 32.86 -19.56
N VAL A 701 15.76 32.98 -18.33
CA VAL A 701 14.33 33.24 -18.09
C VAL A 701 13.90 34.56 -18.73
N GLU A 702 14.71 35.62 -18.56
CA GLU A 702 14.40 36.91 -19.15
C GLU A 702 14.49 36.90 -20.68
N GLU A 703 15.49 36.23 -21.26
CA GLU A 703 15.61 36.09 -22.71
C GLU A 703 14.38 35.37 -23.30
N VAL A 704 13.95 34.26 -22.69
CA VAL A 704 12.74 33.54 -23.11
C VAL A 704 11.49 34.40 -22.95
N ARG A 705 11.37 35.16 -21.85
CA ARG A 705 10.25 36.07 -21.64
C ARG A 705 10.22 37.19 -22.68
N ASN A 706 11.38 37.78 -23.01
CA ASN A 706 11.47 38.84 -24.01
C ASN A 706 11.15 38.32 -25.41
N LEU A 707 11.50 37.06 -25.71
CA LEU A 707 11.18 36.40 -26.98
C LEU A 707 9.69 36.06 -27.12
N LEU A 708 9.03 35.64 -26.03
CA LEU A 708 7.63 35.20 -26.06
C LEU A 708 6.65 36.36 -25.81
N GLY A 709 7.06 37.40 -25.09
CA GLY A 709 6.14 38.37 -24.49
C GLY A 709 5.52 37.82 -23.20
N ALA A 710 5.02 38.71 -22.33
CA ALA A 710 4.59 38.35 -20.97
C ALA A 710 3.42 37.33 -20.94
N ASP A 711 2.40 37.54 -21.78
CA ASP A 711 1.21 36.68 -21.80
C ASP A 711 1.53 35.27 -22.32
N ALA A 712 2.29 35.18 -23.42
CA ALA A 712 2.70 33.89 -23.97
C ALA A 712 3.72 33.17 -23.08
N PHE A 713 4.55 33.90 -22.35
CA PHE A 713 5.44 33.33 -21.33
C PHE A 713 4.64 32.72 -20.18
N HIS A 714 3.57 33.38 -19.72
CA HIS A 714 2.69 32.84 -18.69
C HIS A 714 1.89 31.62 -19.17
N GLU A 715 1.32 31.67 -20.38
CA GLU A 715 0.66 30.51 -20.99
C GLU A 715 1.62 29.33 -21.18
N TRP A 716 2.86 29.62 -21.56
CA TRP A 716 3.93 28.64 -21.67
C TRP A 716 4.28 28.01 -20.32
N GLN A 717 4.40 28.81 -19.24
CA GLN A 717 4.61 28.29 -17.88
C GLN A 717 3.48 27.33 -17.46
N MET A 718 2.23 27.72 -17.69
CA MET A 718 1.04 26.92 -17.37
C MET A 718 0.96 25.64 -18.22
N ALA A 719 1.35 25.71 -19.50
CA ALA A 719 1.41 24.56 -20.38
C ALA A 719 2.53 23.59 -19.97
N HIS A 720 3.70 24.10 -19.59
CA HIS A 720 4.82 23.31 -19.11
C HIS A 720 4.49 22.59 -17.80
N GLU A 721 3.83 23.26 -16.86
CA GLU A 721 3.34 22.64 -15.62
C GLU A 721 2.36 21.50 -15.91
N LYS A 722 1.43 21.70 -16.86
CA LYS A 722 0.53 20.65 -17.34
C LYS A 722 1.25 19.50 -18.05
N LEU A 723 2.33 19.79 -18.78
CA LEU A 723 3.11 18.80 -19.52
C LEU A 723 3.98 17.95 -18.59
N MET A 724 4.59 18.55 -17.57
CA MET A 724 5.30 17.83 -16.50
C MET A 724 4.37 16.89 -15.71
N LEU A 725 3.08 17.23 -15.62
CA LEU A 725 2.04 16.37 -15.04
C LEU A 725 1.57 15.26 -16.02
N ALA A 726 1.63 15.51 -17.34
CA ALA A 726 1.20 14.58 -18.38
C ALA A 726 2.29 13.60 -18.87
N GLU A 727 3.58 13.94 -18.74
CA GLU A 727 4.71 13.18 -19.28
C GLU A 727 5.00 11.84 -18.57
N SER A 728 4.14 11.44 -17.63
CA SER A 728 4.09 10.05 -17.16
C SER A 728 3.48 9.07 -18.17
N ALA A 729 3.04 9.53 -19.36
CA ALA A 729 2.12 8.75 -20.20
C ALA A 729 2.53 8.42 -21.65
N ASP A 730 3.54 9.02 -22.30
CA ASP A 730 3.71 8.83 -23.77
C ASP A 730 4.94 8.00 -24.24
N ARG A 731 4.75 7.18 -25.29
CA ARG A 731 5.55 5.98 -25.62
C ARG A 731 6.60 6.13 -26.72
N THR A 732 6.64 7.22 -27.49
CA THR A 732 7.51 7.32 -28.68
C THR A 732 8.70 8.28 -28.52
N ALA A 733 8.56 9.38 -27.78
CA ALA A 733 9.65 10.36 -27.59
C ALA A 733 10.63 9.98 -26.46
N GLY A 734 10.14 9.29 -25.42
CA GLY A 734 10.89 8.97 -24.21
C GLY A 734 12.23 8.24 -24.41
N PRO A 735 12.31 7.20 -25.28
CA PRO A 735 13.55 6.46 -25.49
C PRO A 735 14.65 7.28 -26.18
N LEU A 736 14.29 8.13 -27.15
CA LEU A 736 15.23 8.99 -27.88
C LEU A 736 15.70 10.15 -26.99
N LEU A 737 14.80 10.70 -26.17
CA LEU A 737 15.12 11.70 -25.15
C LEU A 737 16.08 11.11 -24.09
N GLN A 738 15.85 9.89 -23.63
CA GLN A 738 16.78 9.18 -22.73
C GLN A 738 18.16 8.98 -23.36
N GLN A 739 18.23 8.67 -24.65
CA GLN A 739 19.51 8.55 -25.36
C GLN A 739 20.23 9.91 -25.44
N ILE A 740 19.52 11.00 -25.75
CA ILE A 740 20.07 12.37 -25.73
C ILE A 740 20.59 12.74 -24.34
N LEU A 741 19.83 12.43 -23.29
CA LEU A 741 20.19 12.71 -21.89
C LEU A 741 21.37 11.87 -21.39
N SER A 742 21.58 10.68 -21.96
CA SER A 742 22.68 9.77 -21.62
C SER A 742 23.97 10.01 -22.41
N ALA A 743 23.94 10.88 -23.42
CA ALA A 743 25.06 11.14 -24.32
C ALA A 743 26.22 11.86 -23.59
N LYS A 744 27.42 11.27 -23.66
CA LYS A 744 28.60 11.76 -22.92
C LYS A 744 29.34 12.89 -23.62
N THR A 745 29.14 13.08 -24.92
CA THR A 745 29.85 14.08 -25.73
C THR A 745 28.87 15.01 -26.45
N SER A 746 29.34 16.22 -26.80
CA SER A 746 28.54 17.20 -27.54
C SER A 746 28.23 16.76 -28.97
N GLU A 747 29.12 15.98 -29.60
CA GLU A 747 28.92 15.40 -30.93
C GLU A 747 27.80 14.34 -30.94
N ASP A 748 27.79 13.43 -29.96
CA ASP A 748 26.72 12.42 -29.80
C ASP A 748 25.36 13.08 -29.58
N THR A 749 25.35 14.14 -28.76
CA THR A 749 24.13 14.90 -28.44
C THR A 749 23.57 15.57 -29.70
N SER A 750 24.40 16.22 -30.51
CA SER A 750 23.99 16.91 -31.74
C SER A 750 23.37 15.97 -32.77
N GLY A 751 23.96 14.78 -32.97
CA GLY A 751 23.45 13.76 -33.89
C GLY A 751 22.17 13.07 -33.41
N LEU A 752 21.97 12.95 -32.09
CA LEU A 752 20.74 12.43 -31.51
C LEU A 752 19.60 13.46 -31.54
N VAL A 753 19.91 14.74 -31.30
CA VAL A 753 18.97 15.86 -31.43
C VAL A 753 18.49 16.01 -32.88
N GLY A 754 19.37 15.90 -33.87
CA GLY A 754 18.97 15.91 -35.28
C GLY A 754 17.99 14.79 -35.66
N ARG A 755 18.17 13.59 -35.09
CA ARG A 755 17.25 12.45 -35.28
C ARG A 755 15.92 12.64 -34.56
N PHE A 756 15.93 13.26 -33.38
CA PHE A 756 14.71 13.63 -32.65
C PHE A 756 13.87 14.65 -33.42
N ILE A 757 14.51 15.70 -33.96
CA ILE A 757 13.86 16.73 -34.78
C ILE A 757 13.25 16.13 -36.05
N ALA A 758 13.95 15.20 -36.72
CA ALA A 758 13.45 14.54 -37.92
C ALA A 758 12.27 13.58 -37.65
N ALA A 759 12.15 13.05 -36.43
CA ALA A 759 11.10 12.12 -36.04
C ALA A 759 9.77 12.80 -35.66
N VAL A 760 9.73 14.13 -35.56
CA VAL A 760 8.52 14.91 -35.19
C VAL A 760 8.27 16.04 -36.20
N PRO A 761 7.74 15.72 -37.40
CA PRO A 761 7.73 16.63 -38.56
C PRO A 761 7.01 17.98 -38.40
N PRO A 762 5.89 18.13 -37.66
CA PRO A 762 5.21 19.43 -37.55
C PRO A 762 5.98 20.47 -36.70
N VAL A 763 7.06 20.09 -36.02
CA VAL A 763 7.73 20.90 -34.99
C VAL A 763 9.06 21.49 -35.49
N ALA A 764 9.56 21.05 -36.65
CA ALA A 764 10.88 21.43 -37.17
C ALA A 764 11.05 22.95 -37.40
N GLU A 765 9.98 23.65 -37.79
CA GLU A 765 10.01 25.10 -38.03
C GLU A 765 9.98 25.92 -36.73
N SER A 766 9.35 25.40 -35.68
CA SER A 766 9.33 26.02 -34.33
C SER A 766 10.65 25.78 -33.58
N LEU A 767 11.26 24.60 -33.71
CA LEU A 767 12.54 24.24 -33.08
C LEU A 767 13.74 25.01 -33.66
N ALA A 768 13.67 25.47 -34.90
CA ALA A 768 14.71 26.33 -35.49
C ALA A 768 14.91 27.64 -34.70
N ARG A 769 13.86 28.13 -34.02
CA ARG A 769 13.90 29.34 -33.18
C ARG A 769 14.56 29.10 -31.81
N PHE A 770 14.57 27.85 -31.32
CA PHE A 770 15.18 27.47 -30.03
C PHE A 770 16.63 26.97 -30.14
N ARG A 771 17.19 26.96 -31.35
CA ARG A 771 18.58 26.54 -31.62
C ARG A 771 19.65 27.28 -30.78
N PRO A 772 19.53 28.58 -30.45
CA PRO A 772 20.45 29.27 -29.56
C PRO A 772 20.38 28.75 -28.10
N VAL A 773 19.17 28.50 -27.59
CA VAL A 773 18.92 27.97 -26.23
C VAL A 773 19.48 26.56 -26.07
N LEU A 774 19.28 25.70 -27.08
CA LEU A 774 19.86 24.35 -27.11
C LEU A 774 21.40 24.38 -27.16
N ARG A 775 22.01 25.34 -27.88
CA ARG A 775 23.48 25.53 -27.88
C ARG A 775 24.01 26.03 -26.54
N ALA A 776 23.31 26.96 -25.88
CA ALA A 776 23.65 27.45 -24.54
C ALA A 776 23.55 26.32 -23.49
N SER A 777 22.50 25.50 -23.56
CA SER A 777 22.30 24.35 -22.66
C SER A 777 23.41 23.29 -22.79
N ALA A 778 23.94 23.08 -24.00
CA ALA A 778 25.03 22.14 -24.26
C ALA A 778 26.38 22.58 -23.65
N ALA A 779 26.55 23.87 -23.35
CA ALA A 779 27.75 24.42 -22.71
C ALA A 779 27.72 24.31 -21.17
N LEU A 780 26.57 24.00 -20.56
CA LEU A 780 26.41 23.91 -19.10
C LEU A 780 26.96 22.59 -18.54
N LYS A 781 27.84 22.69 -17.53
CA LYS A 781 28.47 21.54 -16.84
C LYS A 781 27.63 20.95 -15.70
N TRP A 782 26.43 21.46 -15.44
CA TRP A 782 25.53 20.97 -14.40
C TRP A 782 24.47 20.05 -15.01
N PRO A 783 24.52 18.73 -14.74
CA PRO A 783 23.66 17.75 -15.42
C PRO A 783 22.18 18.00 -15.19
N GLU A 784 21.76 18.43 -13.99
CA GLU A 784 20.34 18.67 -13.70
C GLU A 784 19.79 19.89 -14.44
N MET A 785 20.55 20.98 -14.51
CA MET A 785 20.14 22.23 -15.18
C MET A 785 20.23 22.09 -16.70
N ARG A 786 21.22 21.35 -17.21
CA ARG A 786 21.32 20.94 -18.62
C ARG A 786 20.15 20.02 -19.00
N THR A 787 19.77 19.08 -18.13
CA THR A 787 18.60 18.20 -18.34
C THR A 787 17.31 19.01 -18.36
N GLN A 788 17.17 20.01 -17.48
CA GLN A 788 16.00 20.90 -17.45
C GLN A 788 15.92 21.74 -18.73
N LEU A 789 17.00 22.40 -19.15
CA LEU A 789 17.01 23.22 -20.37
C LEU A 789 16.85 22.41 -21.68
N ILE A 790 17.35 21.16 -21.73
CA ILE A 790 17.11 20.24 -22.87
C ILE A 790 15.68 19.69 -22.88
N ARG A 791 14.99 19.63 -21.74
CA ARG A 791 13.55 19.31 -21.68
C ARG A 791 12.69 20.53 -22.04
N LEU A 792 13.25 21.72 -21.90
CA LEU A 792 12.58 23.01 -22.04
C LEU A 792 12.55 23.50 -23.49
N ALA A 793 13.55 23.11 -24.28
CA ALA A 793 13.70 23.41 -25.71
C ALA A 793 13.50 22.15 -26.54
#